data_AF-A0A7V9MMW6-F1
#
_entry.id   AF-A0A7V9MMW6-F1
#
_cell.length_a   1.000
_cell.length_b   1.000
_cell.length_c   1.000
_cell.angle_alpha   90.00
_cell.angle_beta   90.00
_cell.angle_gamma   90.00
#
_symmetry.space_group_name_H-M   'P 1'
#
loop_
_entity.id
_entity.type
_entity.pdbx_description
1 polymer ?
#
loop_
_entity_poly.entity_id
_entity_poly.type
_entity_poly.pdbx_seq_one_letter_code
_entity_poly.pdbx_strand_id
1 'polypeptide(L)'
;MKKNYILFYLLFITLNSNNLFAAIKTWTGNSNSNWNTTENWLPSGEPASGDDIIINSINYTGAKANPSFNSTFSGKNIEIWNSAVLTITGGTLTFTGTLKLNGSSTASPLIDIVNGTFTVNGTSSWLGHSASVPELKISEGKSIFNGEVLSISGAAKLLITVIGGELHFNSAVTLNNSTDRVEQSNGIITLNNTFNFVNKGIFNSTGGLAIINGSNSIKNGIWNFYTLRINPGKTLNQNQNISIGKDWVNQGIYLHNNKTVTFNGNSLQTISGSSNQNFGGLSINNTSSVIPQIILEVGITINNNLELIAGCVNQNESTVMIGTSETNLGSLSYTSGWFYGGNFNRWFDRFNFSLVDQKSHFPVGSNVDYRPFWFRVANSSSTGGTITVRHYGIYPSGIFLASHTDPTWGVAPGTPIKAVSKSYWNVLLNGFAGNGNFEIRYGGEGFGINELSDIGSTLINSVVGIHASSTSANVPIEANRTGLLAANISNNFHLSTANFLTAPLPVELLTFTAKAQEKEIKLNWATASETNSDYFLVERSQNGLEFLEVEKVKAAGNYHGLKEYTLIDDNPLSGVSYYRLKQVDFDGTFDFSNLVAVKMNISEKTVAFYPNPIATGENGRLFFQGEINEELTITITDFTGSVCFAKAVNPEKNNQLFTVTISENLSPGLYLLTASGKDFYTYEKLLVK
;
A
#
# COMPACT_ATOMS: atom_id res chain seq x y z
N MET A 1 -55.21 38.98 -66.53
CA MET A 1 -55.44 37.90 -65.55
C MET A 1 -54.62 38.20 -64.30
N LYS A 2 -55.29 38.34 -63.13
CA LYS A 2 -54.80 38.35 -61.72
C LYS A 2 -53.63 39.32 -61.38
N LYS A 3 -53.91 40.51 -60.82
CA LYS A 3 -54.06 40.89 -59.37
C LYS A 3 -52.70 40.94 -58.63
N ASN A 4 -52.13 42.12 -58.29
CA ASN A 4 -52.41 43.01 -57.13
C ASN A 4 -52.05 42.33 -55.78
N TYR A 5 -51.32 42.87 -54.79
CA TYR A 5 -51.14 44.23 -54.22
C TYR A 5 -50.19 44.09 -52.98
N ILE A 6 -49.30 45.04 -52.62
CA ILE A 6 -49.39 46.05 -51.52
C ILE A 6 -48.27 45.93 -50.46
N LEU A 7 -47.67 47.10 -50.16
CA LEU A 7 -46.89 47.48 -48.99
C LEU A 7 -47.87 48.12 -47.98
N PHE A 8 -48.00 47.70 -46.71
CA PHE A 8 -48.41 48.51 -45.52
C PHE A 8 -48.55 47.67 -44.21
N TYR A 9 -47.89 48.14 -43.14
CA TYR A 9 -48.19 48.14 -41.69
C TYR A 9 -48.88 46.99 -40.90
N LEU A 10 -48.21 46.65 -39.77
CA LEU A 10 -48.67 46.34 -38.39
C LEU A 10 -49.77 45.29 -38.12
N LEU A 11 -49.43 44.26 -37.32
CA LEU A 11 -50.25 43.87 -36.15
C LEU A 11 -49.42 43.15 -35.08
N PHE A 12 -49.36 43.76 -33.90
CA PHE A 12 -49.00 43.14 -32.63
C PHE A 12 -49.87 41.88 -32.39
N ILE A 13 -49.23 40.73 -32.20
CA ILE A 13 -49.79 39.66 -31.37
C ILE A 13 -48.87 39.52 -30.17
N THR A 14 -49.30 40.08 -29.05
CA THR A 14 -48.86 39.69 -27.72
C THR A 14 -49.25 38.23 -27.50
N LEU A 15 -48.33 37.32 -27.80
CA LEU A 15 -48.32 35.99 -27.21
C LEU A 15 -47.26 36.00 -26.11
N ASN A 16 -47.75 36.29 -24.91
CA ASN A 16 -47.11 35.90 -23.67
C ASN A 16 -47.08 34.36 -23.64
N SER A 17 -46.00 33.78 -24.14
CA SER A 17 -45.57 32.42 -23.82
C SER A 17 -44.07 32.35 -24.06
N ASN A 18 -43.33 32.28 -22.96
CA ASN A 18 -41.88 32.08 -22.86
C ASN A 18 -41.39 30.86 -23.65
N ASN A 19 -41.27 30.99 -24.96
CA ASN A 19 -40.45 30.12 -25.79
C ASN A 19 -39.37 30.99 -26.42
N LEU A 20 -38.42 31.42 -25.58
CA LEU A 20 -37.13 31.92 -26.04
C LEU A 20 -36.50 30.77 -26.85
N PHE A 21 -36.41 30.96 -28.16
CA PHE A 21 -35.53 30.12 -28.97
C PHE A 21 -34.12 30.24 -28.38
N ALA A 22 -33.46 29.10 -28.18
CA ALA A 22 -32.07 29.05 -27.72
C ALA A 22 -31.23 30.02 -28.57
N ALA A 23 -30.64 31.04 -27.93
CA ALA A 23 -29.74 31.95 -28.62
C ALA A 23 -28.35 31.33 -28.67
N ILE A 24 -27.56 31.71 -29.69
CA ILE A 24 -26.14 31.38 -29.72
C ILE A 24 -25.38 32.52 -29.03
N LYS A 25 -24.66 32.19 -27.97
CA LYS A 25 -23.81 33.10 -27.19
C LYS A 25 -22.34 32.76 -27.43
N THR A 26 -21.64 33.68 -28.07
CA THR A 26 -20.23 33.53 -28.41
C THR A 26 -19.37 34.34 -27.46
N TRP A 27 -18.40 33.70 -26.80
CA TRP A 27 -17.42 34.38 -25.97
C TRP A 27 -16.44 35.19 -26.83
N THR A 28 -16.21 36.43 -26.44
CA THR A 28 -15.27 37.38 -27.08
C THR A 28 -14.16 37.85 -26.15
N GLY A 29 -14.32 37.72 -24.83
CA GLY A 29 -13.29 38.06 -23.85
C GLY A 29 -12.85 39.54 -23.87
N ASN A 30 -13.73 40.45 -24.28
CA ASN A 30 -13.40 41.87 -24.50
C ASN A 30 -12.97 42.64 -23.23
N SER A 31 -13.33 42.17 -22.02
CA SER A 31 -13.10 42.90 -20.77
C SER A 31 -12.25 42.16 -19.74
N ASN A 32 -12.56 40.89 -19.45
CA ASN A 32 -11.87 40.05 -18.45
C ASN A 32 -12.20 38.55 -18.67
N SER A 33 -11.77 37.66 -17.77
CA SER A 33 -12.10 36.23 -17.81
C SER A 33 -13.43 35.84 -17.15
N ASN A 34 -14.10 36.72 -16.40
CA ASN A 34 -15.30 36.37 -15.64
C ASN A 34 -16.49 36.08 -16.58
N TRP A 35 -17.00 34.84 -16.51
CA TRP A 35 -18.13 34.34 -17.31
C TRP A 35 -19.36 35.27 -17.24
N ASN A 36 -19.62 35.90 -16.10
CA ASN A 36 -20.82 36.72 -15.90
C ASN A 36 -20.65 38.18 -16.39
N THR A 37 -19.55 38.54 -17.04
CA THR A 37 -19.38 39.89 -17.61
C THR A 37 -20.12 39.99 -18.95
N THR A 38 -21.16 40.82 -19.03
CA THR A 38 -22.06 40.96 -20.20
C THR A 38 -21.32 41.36 -21.48
N GLU A 39 -20.28 42.19 -21.38
CA GLU A 39 -19.48 42.67 -22.53
C GLU A 39 -18.59 41.58 -23.14
N ASN A 40 -18.40 40.46 -22.44
CA ASN A 40 -17.62 39.34 -22.95
C ASN A 40 -18.44 38.43 -23.89
N TRP A 41 -19.72 38.70 -24.12
CA TRP A 41 -20.61 37.86 -24.93
C TRP A 41 -21.13 38.57 -26.18
N LEU A 42 -21.28 37.82 -27.26
CA LEU A 42 -21.97 38.25 -28.49
C LEU A 42 -23.16 37.31 -28.79
N PRO A 43 -24.37 37.86 -29.01
CA PRO A 43 -24.76 39.25 -28.77
C PRO A 43 -24.65 39.61 -27.28
N SER A 44 -24.41 40.89 -26.98
CA SER A 44 -24.16 41.41 -25.61
C SER A 44 -25.20 40.94 -24.61
N GLY A 45 -24.74 40.66 -23.38
CA GLY A 45 -25.55 40.11 -22.29
C GLY A 45 -25.12 38.69 -21.92
N GLU A 46 -25.22 38.37 -20.64
CA GLU A 46 -24.92 37.03 -20.11
C GLU A 46 -25.73 35.93 -20.83
N PRO A 47 -25.20 34.70 -20.95
CA PRO A 47 -25.96 33.58 -21.46
C PRO A 47 -27.13 33.22 -20.55
N ALA A 48 -28.29 32.97 -21.16
CA ALA A 48 -29.50 32.53 -20.47
C ALA A 48 -29.62 31.00 -20.50
N SER A 49 -30.43 30.44 -19.59
CA SER A 49 -30.68 29.00 -19.57
C SER A 49 -31.22 28.51 -20.92
N GLY A 50 -30.64 27.43 -21.44
CA GLY A 50 -31.00 26.86 -22.74
C GLY A 50 -30.27 27.46 -23.94
N ASP A 51 -29.42 28.48 -23.76
CA ASP A 51 -28.58 29.02 -24.83
C ASP A 51 -27.50 28.02 -25.28
N ASP A 52 -27.07 28.17 -26.54
CA ASP A 52 -25.92 27.48 -27.12
C ASP A 52 -24.66 28.33 -26.90
N ILE A 53 -23.61 27.72 -26.36
CA ILE A 53 -22.37 28.41 -26.01
C ILE A 53 -21.27 28.08 -27.02
N ILE A 54 -20.60 29.12 -27.54
CA ILE A 54 -19.42 28.97 -28.39
C ILE A 54 -18.24 29.71 -27.76
N ILE A 55 -17.15 28.97 -27.50
CA ILE A 55 -15.90 29.50 -26.96
C ILE A 55 -14.81 29.16 -27.98
N ASN A 56 -14.40 30.14 -28.77
CA ASN A 56 -13.40 29.94 -29.83
C ASN A 56 -12.32 31.01 -29.76
N SER A 57 -11.06 30.60 -29.70
CA SER A 57 -9.94 31.53 -29.52
C SER A 57 -9.73 32.54 -30.64
N ILE A 58 -10.32 32.33 -31.82
CA ILE A 58 -10.27 33.29 -32.93
C ILE A 58 -11.16 34.51 -32.71
N ASN A 59 -12.12 34.43 -31.77
CA ASN A 59 -13.09 35.50 -31.51
C ASN A 59 -12.61 36.49 -30.43
N TYR A 60 -11.38 36.34 -29.93
CA TYR A 60 -10.85 37.18 -28.85
C TYR A 60 -10.01 38.33 -29.39
N THR A 61 -10.04 39.47 -28.70
CA THR A 61 -9.13 40.59 -28.96
C THR A 61 -8.23 40.81 -27.72
N GLY A 62 -6.91 40.88 -27.90
CA GLY A 62 -5.96 41.13 -26.80
C GLY A 62 -5.34 39.89 -26.11
N ALA A 63 -4.84 40.07 -24.88
CA ALA A 63 -4.11 39.05 -24.12
C ALA A 63 -5.07 38.02 -23.46
N LYS A 64 -5.27 36.87 -24.11
CA LYS A 64 -5.77 35.59 -23.57
C LYS A 64 -6.83 35.66 -22.44
N ALA A 65 -7.99 36.27 -22.69
CA ALA A 65 -9.13 36.17 -21.77
C ALA A 65 -9.93 34.86 -21.98
N ASN A 66 -9.52 33.82 -21.26
CA ASN A 66 -10.19 32.52 -21.18
C ASN A 66 -11.36 32.57 -20.18
N PRO A 67 -12.58 32.09 -20.51
CA PRO A 67 -13.70 32.13 -19.57
C PRO A 67 -13.42 31.36 -18.28
N SER A 68 -13.71 32.01 -17.14
CA SER A 68 -13.67 31.47 -15.79
C SER A 68 -15.08 31.48 -15.22
N PHE A 69 -15.59 30.29 -14.94
CA PHE A 69 -16.93 30.05 -14.41
C PHE A 69 -16.90 29.69 -12.93
N ASN A 70 -17.81 30.27 -12.15
CA ASN A 70 -17.95 30.02 -10.71
C ASN A 70 -19.39 30.10 -10.20
N SER A 71 -20.40 30.05 -11.09
CA SER A 71 -21.82 30.27 -10.78
C SER A 71 -22.66 29.02 -11.07
N THR A 72 -23.97 29.15 -11.27
CA THR A 72 -24.82 28.03 -11.71
C THR A 72 -25.45 28.38 -13.06
N PHE A 73 -25.26 27.51 -14.05
CA PHE A 73 -25.75 27.72 -15.41
C PHE A 73 -26.16 26.39 -16.05
N SER A 74 -27.24 26.43 -16.85
CA SER A 74 -27.72 25.29 -17.63
C SER A 74 -27.93 25.70 -19.09
N GLY A 75 -26.98 25.36 -19.96
CA GLY A 75 -27.07 25.60 -21.41
C GLY A 75 -27.66 24.42 -22.18
N LYS A 76 -27.82 24.61 -23.48
CA LYS A 76 -28.19 23.54 -24.42
C LYS A 76 -26.93 22.86 -24.95
N ASN A 77 -26.19 23.49 -25.86
CA ASN A 77 -24.92 22.97 -26.35
C ASN A 77 -23.73 23.82 -25.89
N ILE A 78 -22.55 23.22 -25.89
CA ILE A 78 -21.28 23.93 -25.75
C ILE A 78 -20.27 23.46 -26.79
N GLU A 79 -19.63 24.42 -27.45
CA GLU A 79 -18.54 24.17 -28.38
C GLU A 79 -17.30 24.96 -27.97
N ILE A 80 -16.17 24.27 -27.85
CA ILE A 80 -14.88 24.86 -27.49
C ILE A 80 -13.87 24.52 -28.58
N TRP A 81 -13.24 25.56 -29.12
CA TRP A 81 -12.45 25.48 -30.35
C TRP A 81 -11.03 26.06 -30.20
N ASN A 82 -10.09 25.54 -31.01
CA ASN A 82 -8.73 26.08 -31.14
C ASN A 82 -8.01 26.12 -29.78
N SER A 83 -7.38 27.23 -29.38
CA SER A 83 -6.63 27.34 -28.11
C SER A 83 -7.48 27.82 -26.94
N ALA A 84 -8.81 27.70 -27.04
CA ALA A 84 -9.71 28.17 -25.99
C ALA A 84 -9.58 27.34 -24.72
N VAL A 85 -9.58 28.02 -23.57
CA VAL A 85 -9.60 27.37 -22.25
C VAL A 85 -10.85 27.78 -21.49
N LEU A 86 -11.67 26.82 -21.08
CA LEU A 86 -12.76 27.04 -20.13
C LEU A 86 -12.29 26.58 -18.75
N THR A 87 -12.20 27.50 -17.79
CA THR A 87 -11.85 27.18 -16.39
C THR A 87 -13.10 27.18 -15.53
N ILE A 88 -13.32 26.11 -14.76
CA ILE A 88 -14.42 25.98 -13.80
C ILE A 88 -13.78 26.00 -12.41
N THR A 89 -14.07 27.05 -11.66
CA THR A 89 -13.47 27.34 -10.34
C THR A 89 -14.47 27.16 -9.19
N GLY A 90 -15.71 26.81 -9.50
CA GLY A 90 -16.79 26.58 -8.54
C GLY A 90 -18.15 26.49 -9.22
N GLY A 91 -19.19 26.21 -8.43
CA GLY A 91 -20.57 26.16 -8.92
C GLY A 91 -20.89 24.95 -9.83
N THR A 92 -21.96 25.05 -10.62
CA THR A 92 -22.48 23.96 -11.45
C THR A 92 -22.76 24.43 -12.87
N LEU A 93 -22.02 23.89 -13.83
CA LEU A 93 -22.15 24.14 -15.25
C LEU A 93 -22.74 22.90 -15.95
N THR A 94 -23.97 23.00 -16.44
CA THR A 94 -24.68 21.87 -17.07
C THR A 94 -25.03 22.18 -18.52
N PHE A 95 -24.90 21.19 -19.40
CA PHE A 95 -25.35 21.24 -20.79
C PHE A 95 -26.30 20.09 -21.09
N THR A 96 -27.52 20.41 -21.52
CA THR A 96 -28.58 19.41 -21.79
C THR A 96 -28.38 18.66 -23.10
N GLY A 97 -27.71 19.29 -24.06
CA GLY A 97 -27.35 18.77 -25.37
C GLY A 97 -25.89 18.38 -25.45
N THR A 98 -25.20 18.83 -26.49
CA THR A 98 -23.88 18.33 -26.89
C THR A 98 -22.71 19.13 -26.34
N LEU A 99 -21.59 18.44 -26.13
CA LEU A 99 -20.25 19.04 -26.00
C LEU A 99 -19.44 18.76 -27.25
N LYS A 100 -18.89 19.79 -27.87
CA LYS A 100 -17.86 19.66 -28.91
C LYS A 100 -16.55 20.26 -28.41
N LEU A 101 -15.50 19.44 -28.38
CA LEU A 101 -14.15 19.87 -28.02
C LEU A 101 -13.23 19.68 -29.24
N ASN A 102 -13.03 20.76 -30.00
CA ASN A 102 -12.46 20.70 -31.34
C ASN A 102 -11.15 21.48 -31.44
N GLY A 103 -10.05 20.76 -31.54
CA GLY A 103 -8.75 21.33 -31.89
C GLY A 103 -8.63 21.67 -33.36
N SER A 104 -7.57 22.39 -33.71
CA SER A 104 -7.14 22.61 -35.09
C SER A 104 -5.73 22.03 -35.31
N SER A 105 -5.16 22.19 -36.50
CA SER A 105 -3.84 21.67 -36.82
C SER A 105 -2.71 22.23 -35.94
N THR A 106 -2.93 23.34 -35.23
CA THR A 106 -1.90 24.03 -34.44
C THR A 106 -2.32 24.38 -33.01
N ALA A 107 -3.56 24.09 -32.60
CA ALA A 107 -4.13 24.60 -31.36
C ALA A 107 -5.06 23.59 -30.67
N SER A 108 -4.99 23.54 -29.34
CA SER A 108 -5.70 22.56 -28.51
C SER A 108 -6.60 23.21 -27.47
N PRO A 109 -7.88 22.83 -27.42
CA PRO A 109 -8.80 23.38 -26.45
C PRO A 109 -8.69 22.61 -25.13
N LEU A 110 -8.99 23.31 -24.04
CA LEU A 110 -8.93 22.77 -22.68
C LEU A 110 -10.19 23.11 -21.90
N ILE A 111 -10.74 22.13 -21.19
CA ILE A 111 -11.66 22.36 -20.07
C ILE A 111 -10.88 22.01 -18.80
N ASP A 112 -10.63 23.00 -17.94
CA ASP A 112 -9.95 22.82 -16.65
C ASP A 112 -10.94 22.97 -15.50
N ILE A 113 -11.28 21.85 -14.86
CA ILE A 113 -12.17 21.77 -13.70
C ILE A 113 -11.29 21.84 -12.46
N VAL A 114 -11.03 23.06 -12.01
CA VAL A 114 -10.29 23.32 -10.76
C VAL A 114 -11.16 22.94 -9.57
N ASN A 115 -12.43 23.38 -9.57
CA ASN A 115 -13.45 23.05 -8.57
C ASN A 115 -14.84 23.17 -9.21
N GLY A 116 -15.92 22.82 -8.50
CA GLY A 116 -17.28 22.84 -9.02
C GLY A 116 -17.66 21.59 -9.83
N THR A 117 -18.78 21.65 -10.54
CA THR A 117 -19.32 20.52 -11.31
C THR A 117 -19.55 20.90 -12.77
N PHE A 118 -19.06 20.07 -13.68
CA PHE A 118 -19.34 20.13 -15.11
C PHE A 118 -20.19 18.92 -15.52
N THR A 119 -21.33 19.13 -16.15
CA THR A 119 -22.25 18.05 -16.55
C THR A 119 -22.65 18.19 -18.01
N VAL A 120 -22.57 17.08 -18.77
CA VAL A 120 -23.06 16.99 -20.15
C VAL A 120 -24.07 15.86 -20.26
N ASN A 121 -25.30 16.19 -20.65
CA ASN A 121 -26.39 15.23 -20.76
C ASN A 121 -26.54 14.56 -22.13
N GLY A 122 -26.13 15.25 -23.19
CA GLY A 122 -26.07 14.68 -24.53
C GLY A 122 -24.67 14.20 -24.91
N THR A 123 -24.46 13.96 -26.20
CA THR A 123 -23.21 13.41 -26.73
C THR A 123 -22.07 14.42 -26.62
N SER A 124 -20.91 13.92 -26.20
CA SER A 124 -19.64 14.63 -26.23
C SER A 124 -18.76 14.11 -27.35
N SER A 125 -18.44 14.95 -28.34
CA SER A 125 -17.61 14.60 -29.49
C SER A 125 -16.33 15.43 -29.53
N TRP A 126 -15.18 14.76 -29.67
CA TRP A 126 -13.87 15.39 -29.51
C TRP A 126 -13.04 15.19 -30.77
N LEU A 127 -12.56 16.29 -31.36
CA LEU A 127 -11.79 16.31 -32.60
C LEU A 127 -10.37 16.82 -32.36
N GLY A 128 -9.39 15.92 -32.38
CA GLY A 128 -7.97 16.26 -32.44
C GLY A 128 -7.43 16.35 -33.89
N HIS A 129 -6.25 16.96 -34.06
CA HIS A 129 -5.48 16.98 -35.31
C HIS A 129 -4.02 16.66 -34.98
N SER A 130 -3.17 16.32 -35.96
CA SER A 130 -1.81 15.78 -35.73
C SER A 130 -0.96 16.43 -34.63
N ALA A 131 -1.10 17.73 -34.36
CA ALA A 131 -0.41 18.46 -33.28
C ALA A 131 -1.35 19.01 -32.17
N SER A 132 -2.63 18.67 -32.19
CA SER A 132 -3.62 19.11 -31.20
C SER A 132 -4.15 17.98 -30.34
N VAL A 133 -4.18 18.23 -29.03
CA VAL A 133 -4.70 17.35 -27.99
C VAL A 133 -5.84 18.04 -27.24
N PRO A 134 -7.09 17.89 -27.69
CA PRO A 134 -8.24 18.33 -26.90
C PRO A 134 -8.20 17.68 -25.52
N GLU A 135 -8.27 18.50 -24.46
CA GLU A 135 -8.10 18.04 -23.08
C GLU A 135 -9.28 18.42 -22.18
N LEU A 136 -9.73 17.45 -21.38
CA LEU A 136 -10.48 17.70 -20.15
C LEU A 136 -9.57 17.38 -18.98
N LYS A 137 -9.36 18.36 -18.10
CA LYS A 137 -8.56 18.22 -16.90
C LYS A 137 -9.43 18.43 -15.67
N ILE A 138 -9.30 17.55 -14.69
CA ILE A 138 -10.00 17.59 -13.41
C ILE A 138 -8.97 17.64 -12.30
N SER A 139 -8.93 18.76 -11.58
CA SER A 139 -7.99 19.00 -10.49
C SER A 139 -8.61 18.63 -9.14
N GLU A 140 -9.76 19.21 -8.76
CA GLU A 140 -10.47 18.84 -7.51
C GLU A 140 -11.99 18.73 -7.67
N GLY A 141 -12.58 19.28 -8.74
CA GLY A 141 -14.02 19.28 -8.97
C GLY A 141 -14.57 17.97 -9.55
N LYS A 142 -15.76 18.06 -10.16
CA LYS A 142 -16.52 16.92 -10.66
C LYS A 142 -16.88 17.08 -12.14
N SER A 143 -16.68 16.05 -12.94
CA SER A 143 -17.20 15.95 -14.31
C SER A 143 -18.17 14.78 -14.43
N ILE A 144 -19.31 15.00 -15.09
CA ILE A 144 -20.37 14.00 -15.26
C ILE A 144 -20.80 13.95 -16.73
N PHE A 145 -20.64 12.77 -17.35
CA PHE A 145 -21.12 12.50 -18.71
C PHE A 145 -22.32 11.56 -18.65
N ASN A 146 -23.53 12.10 -18.83
CA ASN A 146 -24.75 11.30 -18.96
C ASN A 146 -25.00 10.81 -20.40
N GLY A 147 -24.47 11.51 -21.40
CA GLY A 147 -24.47 11.06 -22.79
C GLY A 147 -23.16 10.38 -23.19
N GLU A 148 -23.11 9.88 -24.42
CA GLU A 148 -21.94 9.17 -24.95
C GLU A 148 -20.72 10.09 -25.07
N VAL A 149 -19.53 9.53 -24.82
CA VAL A 149 -18.24 10.21 -25.06
C VAL A 149 -17.53 9.55 -26.22
N LEU A 150 -17.25 10.31 -27.27
CA LEU A 150 -16.71 9.83 -28.53
C LEU A 150 -15.49 10.66 -28.95
N SER A 151 -14.35 9.99 -29.17
CA SER A 151 -13.28 10.57 -29.99
C SER A 151 -13.55 10.31 -31.46
N ILE A 152 -13.38 11.33 -32.30
CA ILE A 152 -13.62 11.23 -33.74
C ILE A 152 -12.47 10.44 -34.38
N SER A 153 -12.82 9.48 -35.25
CA SER A 153 -11.86 8.60 -35.93
C SER A 153 -10.99 9.37 -36.93
N GLY A 154 -9.68 9.07 -36.97
CA GLY A 154 -8.73 9.72 -37.90
C GLY A 154 -8.16 11.06 -37.39
N ALA A 155 -8.60 11.47 -36.19
CA ALA A 155 -8.05 12.58 -35.43
C ALA A 155 -6.76 12.19 -34.68
N ALA A 156 -5.98 13.17 -34.21
CA ALA A 156 -4.95 12.89 -33.23
C ALA A 156 -5.51 12.76 -31.80
N LYS A 157 -4.61 12.43 -30.87
CA LYS A 157 -4.82 12.16 -29.45
C LYS A 157 -5.89 13.06 -28.81
N LEU A 158 -6.88 12.47 -28.16
CA LEU A 158 -7.63 13.10 -27.06
C LEU A 158 -6.96 12.79 -25.70
N LEU A 159 -7.11 13.70 -24.74
CA LEU A 159 -6.63 13.51 -23.37
C LEU A 159 -7.72 13.81 -22.33
N ILE A 160 -7.93 12.88 -21.42
CA ILE A 160 -8.67 13.11 -20.18
C ILE A 160 -7.70 12.96 -19.02
N THR A 161 -7.54 14.00 -18.21
CA THR A 161 -6.60 14.04 -17.10
C THR A 161 -7.35 14.18 -15.78
N VAL A 162 -7.14 13.24 -14.85
CA VAL A 162 -7.72 13.26 -13.50
C VAL A 162 -6.57 13.29 -12.49
N ILE A 163 -6.27 14.47 -11.96
CA ILE A 163 -5.23 14.65 -10.92
C ILE A 163 -5.82 14.78 -9.50
N GLY A 164 -7.15 14.71 -9.40
CA GLY A 164 -7.96 14.73 -8.19
C GLY A 164 -9.44 14.77 -8.56
N GLY A 165 -10.32 15.07 -7.60
CA GLY A 165 -11.76 15.19 -7.85
C GLY A 165 -12.43 13.91 -8.36
N GLU A 166 -13.51 14.07 -9.14
CA GLU A 166 -14.36 12.97 -9.61
C GLU A 166 -14.70 13.06 -11.11
N LEU A 167 -14.60 11.93 -11.81
CA LEU A 167 -15.08 11.75 -13.18
C LEU A 167 -16.11 10.62 -13.23
N HIS A 168 -17.30 10.92 -13.76
CA HIS A 168 -18.40 9.97 -13.87
C HIS A 168 -18.77 9.75 -15.33
N PHE A 169 -18.68 8.51 -15.80
CA PHE A 169 -19.24 8.08 -17.06
C PHE A 169 -20.53 7.30 -16.79
N ASN A 170 -21.65 7.79 -17.29
CA ASN A 170 -22.97 7.17 -17.11
C ASN A 170 -23.51 6.57 -18.43
N SER A 171 -22.74 6.67 -19.52
CA SER A 171 -23.06 6.13 -20.84
C SER A 171 -21.78 5.65 -21.54
N ALA A 172 -21.92 5.14 -22.77
CA ALA A 172 -20.84 4.55 -23.53
C ALA A 172 -19.68 5.52 -23.77
N VAL A 173 -18.46 4.99 -23.68
CA VAL A 173 -17.21 5.71 -23.99
C VAL A 173 -16.51 4.98 -25.12
N THR A 174 -16.22 5.71 -26.20
CA THR A 174 -15.54 5.19 -27.38
C THR A 174 -14.33 6.07 -27.71
N LEU A 175 -13.15 5.58 -27.35
CA LEU A 175 -11.85 6.15 -27.71
C LEU A 175 -11.32 5.40 -28.93
N ASN A 176 -11.46 6.00 -30.11
CA ASN A 176 -11.23 5.37 -31.40
C ASN A 176 -9.78 5.36 -31.86
N ASN A 177 -8.88 6.14 -31.25
CA ASN A 177 -7.51 6.28 -31.72
C ASN A 177 -6.53 5.63 -30.73
N SER A 178 -5.47 5.00 -31.23
CA SER A 178 -4.42 4.38 -30.39
C SER A 178 -3.62 5.40 -29.57
N THR A 179 -3.72 6.67 -29.94
CA THR A 179 -3.08 7.80 -29.27
C THR A 179 -3.96 8.43 -28.20
N ASP A 180 -5.26 8.09 -28.12
CA ASP A 180 -6.17 8.60 -27.08
C ASP A 180 -5.70 8.16 -25.70
N ARG A 181 -5.87 9.03 -24.69
CA ARG A 181 -5.43 8.79 -23.33
C ARG A 181 -6.47 9.17 -22.29
N VAL A 182 -6.61 8.33 -21.27
CA VAL A 182 -7.16 8.68 -19.97
C VAL A 182 -6.04 8.52 -18.95
N GLU A 183 -5.58 9.61 -18.35
CA GLU A 183 -4.50 9.64 -17.38
C GLU A 183 -5.07 9.99 -16.00
N GLN A 184 -4.80 9.15 -15.00
CA GLN A 184 -5.24 9.36 -13.62
C GLN A 184 -4.03 9.32 -12.69
N SER A 185 -3.78 10.39 -11.94
CA SER A 185 -2.75 10.39 -10.88
C SER A 185 -3.35 10.47 -9.47
N ASN A 186 -4.62 10.85 -9.34
CA ASN A 186 -5.39 10.80 -8.10
C ASN A 186 -6.90 10.85 -8.41
N GLY A 187 -7.75 11.05 -7.39
CA GLY A 187 -9.19 11.22 -7.56
C GLY A 187 -9.91 9.92 -7.89
N ILE A 188 -11.16 10.04 -8.35
CA ILE A 188 -12.06 8.91 -8.57
C ILE A 188 -12.60 8.94 -10.01
N ILE A 189 -12.48 7.81 -10.73
CA ILE A 189 -13.16 7.58 -12.01
C ILE A 189 -14.24 6.52 -11.79
N THR A 190 -15.50 6.84 -12.06
CA THR A 190 -16.63 5.92 -11.88
C THR A 190 -17.29 5.59 -13.21
N LEU A 191 -17.41 4.29 -13.51
CA LEU A 191 -18.23 3.76 -14.58
C LEU A 191 -19.59 3.36 -14.01
N ASN A 192 -20.62 4.15 -14.24
CA ASN A 192 -21.99 3.88 -13.81
C ASN A 192 -22.76 3.12 -14.90
N ASN A 193 -24.00 2.70 -14.61
CA ASN A 193 -24.91 2.10 -15.60
C ASN A 193 -24.33 0.92 -16.41
N THR A 194 -25.09 0.43 -17.39
CA THR A 194 -24.66 -0.70 -18.24
C THR A 194 -24.16 -0.17 -19.58
N PHE A 195 -22.85 -0.31 -19.86
CA PHE A 195 -22.30 0.07 -21.16
C PHE A 195 -20.96 -0.60 -21.48
N ASN A 196 -20.53 -0.48 -22.74
CA ASN A 196 -19.19 -0.85 -23.18
C ASN A 196 -18.26 0.38 -23.14
N PHE A 197 -17.07 0.23 -22.56
CA PHE A 197 -15.97 1.16 -22.74
C PHE A 197 -15.03 0.58 -23.80
N VAL A 198 -15.11 1.13 -25.00
CA VAL A 198 -14.22 0.80 -26.12
C VAL A 198 -13.03 1.76 -26.06
N ASN A 199 -11.86 1.26 -25.67
CA ASN A 199 -10.63 2.03 -25.60
C ASN A 199 -9.62 1.46 -26.58
N LYS A 200 -9.37 2.11 -27.74
CA LYS A 200 -8.25 1.71 -28.61
C LYS A 200 -6.92 2.33 -28.18
N GLY A 201 -6.96 3.33 -27.30
CA GLY A 201 -5.80 4.03 -26.76
C GLY A 201 -5.30 3.42 -25.45
N ILE A 202 -4.98 4.28 -24.49
CA ILE A 202 -4.45 3.87 -23.18
C ILE A 202 -5.29 4.50 -22.07
N PHE A 203 -5.77 3.67 -21.16
CA PHE A 203 -6.21 4.09 -19.84
C PHE A 203 -5.04 3.82 -18.88
N ASN A 204 -4.51 4.85 -18.25
CA ASN A 204 -3.34 4.77 -17.41
C ASN A 204 -3.57 5.50 -16.08
N SER A 205 -3.46 4.75 -15.00
CA SER A 205 -3.66 5.25 -13.64
C SER A 205 -2.40 4.98 -12.81
N THR A 206 -1.72 6.05 -12.40
CA THR A 206 -0.56 6.04 -11.51
C THR A 206 -0.95 6.31 -10.05
N GLY A 207 -2.20 6.70 -9.81
CA GLY A 207 -2.79 6.94 -8.50
C GLY A 207 -4.32 7.02 -8.59
N GLY A 208 -4.98 7.12 -7.43
CA GLY A 208 -6.45 7.24 -7.35
C GLY A 208 -7.22 5.92 -7.47
N LEU A 209 -8.53 6.02 -7.65
CA LEU A 209 -9.47 4.91 -7.59
C LEU A 209 -10.34 4.87 -8.85
N ALA A 210 -10.41 3.70 -9.50
CA ALA A 210 -11.39 3.39 -10.53
C ALA A 210 -12.52 2.52 -9.94
N ILE A 211 -13.77 2.91 -10.16
CA ILE A 211 -14.95 2.24 -9.61
C ILE A 211 -15.85 1.74 -10.74
N ILE A 212 -16.13 0.44 -10.74
CA ILE A 212 -17.20 -0.18 -11.51
C ILE A 212 -18.47 -0.14 -10.66
N ASN A 213 -19.36 0.78 -11.00
CA ASN A 213 -20.63 1.01 -10.31
C ASN A 213 -21.85 0.61 -11.17
N GLY A 214 -21.61 -0.11 -12.26
CA GLY A 214 -22.59 -0.56 -13.23
C GLY A 214 -22.34 -1.97 -13.75
N SER A 215 -22.79 -2.27 -14.96
CA SER A 215 -22.44 -3.52 -15.66
C SER A 215 -21.62 -3.16 -16.89
N ASN A 216 -20.30 -3.07 -16.70
CA ASN A 216 -19.41 -2.44 -17.66
C ASN A 216 -18.48 -3.47 -18.31
N SER A 217 -18.32 -3.38 -19.63
CA SER A 217 -17.35 -4.18 -20.38
C SER A 217 -16.20 -3.30 -20.86
N ILE A 218 -14.96 -3.63 -20.50
CA ILE A 218 -13.76 -2.95 -21.00
C ILE A 218 -13.21 -3.71 -22.22
N LYS A 219 -12.89 -2.99 -23.30
CA LYS A 219 -12.52 -3.58 -24.60
C LYS A 219 -11.38 -2.80 -25.27
N ASN A 220 -10.53 -3.53 -26.00
CA ASN A 220 -9.37 -3.04 -26.76
C ASN A 220 -8.32 -2.28 -25.92
N GLY A 221 -7.20 -1.92 -26.55
CA GLY A 221 -6.22 -0.98 -26.00
C GLY A 221 -5.52 -1.46 -24.72
N ILE A 222 -4.90 -0.51 -24.01
CA ILE A 222 -4.15 -0.75 -22.78
C ILE A 222 -4.95 -0.24 -21.58
N TRP A 223 -4.97 -1.04 -20.51
CA TRP A 223 -5.71 -0.76 -19.28
C TRP A 223 -4.80 -0.96 -18.06
N ASN A 224 -4.32 0.14 -17.50
CA ASN A 224 -3.55 0.16 -16.27
C ASN A 224 -4.34 0.91 -15.20
N PHE A 225 -4.76 0.20 -14.16
CA PHE A 225 -5.44 0.78 -13.00
C PHE A 225 -4.44 0.90 -11.85
N TYR A 226 -4.56 1.96 -11.05
CA TYR A 226 -3.89 2.01 -9.76
C TYR A 226 -4.67 1.15 -8.76
N THR A 227 -5.82 1.63 -8.29
CA THR A 227 -6.78 0.82 -7.54
C THR A 227 -8.03 0.58 -8.37
N LEU A 228 -8.50 -0.66 -8.44
CA LEU A 228 -9.75 -1.03 -9.11
C LEU A 228 -10.74 -1.61 -8.11
N ARG A 229 -11.94 -1.01 -8.05
CA ARG A 229 -13.05 -1.48 -7.23
C ARG A 229 -14.25 -1.89 -8.07
N ILE A 230 -14.81 -3.06 -7.81
CA ILE A 230 -16.10 -3.50 -8.33
C ILE A 230 -17.10 -3.48 -7.17
N ASN A 231 -18.12 -2.63 -7.27
CA ASN A 231 -19.10 -2.46 -6.20
C ASN A 231 -20.04 -3.67 -6.06
N PRO A 232 -20.69 -3.84 -4.89
CA PRO A 232 -21.66 -4.90 -4.67
C PRO A 232 -22.78 -4.92 -5.72
N GLY A 233 -23.05 -6.11 -6.28
CA GLY A 233 -24.07 -6.31 -7.31
C GLY A 233 -23.73 -5.70 -8.69
N LYS A 234 -22.52 -5.18 -8.88
CA LYS A 234 -22.03 -4.59 -10.14
C LYS A 234 -21.13 -5.57 -10.88
N THR A 235 -21.04 -5.43 -12.20
CA THR A 235 -20.34 -6.39 -13.05
C THR A 235 -19.21 -5.73 -13.83
N LEU A 236 -18.00 -6.30 -13.72
CA LEU A 236 -16.91 -6.03 -14.66
C LEU A 236 -16.77 -7.21 -15.62
N ASN A 237 -16.89 -6.93 -16.92
CA ASN A 237 -16.61 -7.87 -17.99
C ASN A 237 -15.27 -7.51 -18.66
N GLN A 238 -14.22 -8.23 -18.28
CA GLN A 238 -12.84 -8.00 -18.71
C GLN A 238 -12.60 -8.66 -20.07
N ASN A 239 -12.55 -7.88 -21.16
CA ASN A 239 -12.24 -8.42 -22.49
C ASN A 239 -10.79 -8.12 -22.93
N GLN A 240 -9.95 -7.57 -22.05
CA GLN A 240 -8.53 -7.28 -22.29
C GLN A 240 -7.68 -7.60 -21.06
N ASN A 241 -6.39 -7.83 -21.25
CA ASN A 241 -5.47 -7.88 -20.11
C ASN A 241 -5.42 -6.52 -19.42
N ILE A 242 -5.32 -6.53 -18.10
CA ILE A 242 -5.27 -5.31 -17.28
C ILE A 242 -4.10 -5.39 -16.29
N SER A 243 -3.58 -4.23 -15.91
CA SER A 243 -2.58 -4.10 -14.83
C SER A 243 -3.17 -3.40 -13.62
N ILE A 244 -2.75 -3.79 -12.42
CA ILE A 244 -3.12 -3.21 -11.13
C ILE A 244 -1.84 -2.78 -10.42
N GLY A 245 -1.70 -1.48 -10.16
CA GLY A 245 -0.55 -0.88 -9.49
C GLY A 245 -0.67 -0.79 -7.96
N LYS A 246 -1.89 -0.86 -7.42
CA LYS A 246 -2.22 -0.79 -5.99
C LYS A 246 -3.20 -1.89 -5.60
N ASP A 247 -4.47 -1.59 -5.34
CA ASP A 247 -5.39 -2.59 -4.77
C ASP A 247 -6.43 -3.12 -5.76
N TRP A 248 -6.76 -4.39 -5.61
CA TRP A 248 -7.91 -5.04 -6.24
C TRP A 248 -9.01 -5.26 -5.20
N VAL A 249 -10.16 -4.65 -5.42
CA VAL A 249 -11.32 -4.75 -4.50
C VAL A 249 -12.54 -5.21 -5.28
N ASN A 250 -12.91 -6.48 -5.19
CA ASN A 250 -14.08 -6.99 -5.89
C ASN A 250 -15.17 -7.46 -4.93
N GLN A 251 -16.18 -6.62 -4.79
CA GLN A 251 -17.39 -6.91 -4.00
C GLN A 251 -18.57 -7.34 -4.90
N GLY A 252 -18.38 -7.36 -6.22
CA GLY A 252 -19.41 -7.63 -7.22
C GLY A 252 -19.15 -8.89 -8.03
N ILE A 253 -19.50 -8.83 -9.32
CA ILE A 253 -19.38 -9.91 -10.29
C ILE A 253 -18.22 -9.59 -11.23
N TYR A 254 -17.28 -10.53 -11.33
CA TYR A 254 -16.12 -10.40 -12.21
C TYR A 254 -16.12 -11.50 -13.26
N LEU A 255 -16.21 -11.11 -14.53
CA LEU A 255 -16.15 -11.99 -15.69
C LEU A 255 -14.80 -11.80 -16.38
N HIS A 256 -13.89 -12.73 -16.15
CA HIS A 256 -12.48 -12.62 -16.58
C HIS A 256 -12.22 -12.92 -18.07
N ASN A 257 -13.12 -13.64 -18.75
CA ASN A 257 -13.01 -14.06 -20.17
C ASN A 257 -11.60 -14.53 -20.60
N ASN A 258 -10.99 -15.36 -19.76
CA ASN A 258 -9.63 -15.89 -19.96
C ASN A 258 -8.53 -14.83 -20.15
N LYS A 259 -8.76 -13.59 -19.69
CA LYS A 259 -7.76 -12.51 -19.70
C LYS A 259 -6.94 -12.51 -18.41
N THR A 260 -5.77 -11.90 -18.52
CA THR A 260 -4.79 -11.82 -17.42
C THR A 260 -4.96 -10.53 -16.64
N VAL A 261 -4.90 -10.63 -15.32
CA VAL A 261 -4.68 -9.49 -14.42
C VAL A 261 -3.22 -9.52 -13.98
N THR A 262 -2.52 -8.41 -14.15
CA THR A 262 -1.12 -8.27 -13.74
C THR A 262 -1.02 -7.35 -12.53
N PHE A 263 -0.47 -7.85 -11.42
CA PHE A 263 -0.10 -7.04 -10.26
C PHE A 263 1.36 -6.62 -10.39
N ASN A 264 1.59 -5.35 -10.70
CA ASN A 264 2.92 -4.80 -11.02
C ASN A 264 3.25 -3.53 -10.21
N GLY A 265 2.67 -3.42 -9.00
CA GLY A 265 2.96 -2.31 -8.10
C GLY A 265 4.41 -2.30 -7.62
N ASN A 266 4.79 -1.17 -7.02
CA ASN A 266 6.07 -0.96 -6.34
C ASN A 266 5.89 -0.68 -4.82
N SER A 267 4.69 -0.97 -4.31
CA SER A 267 4.35 -0.88 -2.89
C SER A 267 3.44 -2.06 -2.53
N LEU A 268 3.11 -2.23 -1.25
CA LEU A 268 2.15 -3.24 -0.80
C LEU A 268 0.82 -3.11 -1.57
N GLN A 269 0.34 -4.23 -2.12
CA GLN A 269 -0.95 -4.37 -2.78
C GLN A 269 -1.85 -5.33 -2.00
N THR A 270 -3.16 -5.13 -2.09
CA THR A 270 -4.15 -6.05 -1.53
C THR A 270 -5.06 -6.64 -2.61
N ILE A 271 -5.42 -7.92 -2.45
CA ILE A 271 -6.50 -8.57 -3.19
C ILE A 271 -7.62 -8.88 -2.19
N SER A 272 -8.73 -8.15 -2.33
CA SER A 272 -9.86 -8.22 -1.40
C SER A 272 -11.19 -8.37 -2.13
N GLY A 273 -12.22 -8.79 -1.38
CA GLY A 273 -13.56 -8.93 -1.92
C GLY A 273 -14.57 -9.51 -0.95
N SER A 274 -15.82 -9.61 -1.40
CA SER A 274 -16.91 -10.25 -0.62
C SER A 274 -16.89 -11.78 -0.69
N SER A 275 -16.07 -12.34 -1.58
CA SER A 275 -15.90 -13.78 -1.80
C SER A 275 -14.52 -14.06 -2.39
N ASN A 276 -14.18 -15.35 -2.55
CA ASN A 276 -12.96 -15.75 -3.24
C ASN A 276 -12.94 -15.22 -4.67
N GLN A 277 -11.77 -14.76 -5.09
CA GLN A 277 -11.57 -14.15 -6.41
C GLN A 277 -11.25 -15.23 -7.46
N ASN A 278 -11.80 -15.07 -8.65
CA ASN A 278 -11.58 -16.00 -9.76
C ASN A 278 -10.97 -15.26 -10.95
N PHE A 279 -9.71 -15.58 -11.25
CA PHE A 279 -8.93 -14.97 -12.33
C PHE A 279 -8.81 -15.93 -13.52
N GLY A 280 -8.85 -15.36 -14.73
CA GLY A 280 -8.51 -16.10 -15.95
C GLY A 280 -7.03 -16.45 -15.94
N GLY A 281 -6.18 -15.46 -16.19
CA GLY A 281 -4.74 -15.51 -15.87
C GLY A 281 -4.40 -14.54 -14.75
N LEU A 282 -3.32 -14.81 -14.04
CA LEU A 282 -2.77 -13.92 -13.02
C LEU A 282 -1.27 -13.80 -13.26
N SER A 283 -0.76 -12.57 -13.33
CA SER A 283 0.67 -12.29 -13.38
C SER A 283 1.05 -11.48 -12.15
N ILE A 284 2.09 -11.88 -11.44
CA ILE A 284 2.60 -11.22 -10.23
C ILE A 284 4.03 -10.78 -10.53
N ASN A 285 4.21 -9.46 -10.57
CA ASN A 285 5.48 -8.79 -10.85
C ASN A 285 5.60 -7.53 -9.99
N ASN A 286 5.26 -7.65 -8.71
CA ASN A 286 5.40 -6.55 -7.78
C ASN A 286 6.86 -6.47 -7.32
N THR A 287 7.49 -5.32 -7.56
CA THR A 287 8.92 -5.11 -7.38
C THR A 287 9.25 -4.30 -6.10
N SER A 288 8.27 -4.11 -5.21
CA SER A 288 8.49 -3.51 -3.90
C SER A 288 9.60 -4.25 -3.15
N SER A 289 10.51 -3.50 -2.53
CA SER A 289 11.55 -4.02 -1.63
C SER A 289 11.00 -4.43 -0.26
N VAL A 290 9.76 -4.06 0.05
CA VAL A 290 9.07 -4.41 1.30
C VAL A 290 8.23 -5.67 1.09
N ILE A 291 8.43 -6.66 1.95
CA ILE A 291 7.68 -7.92 2.02
C ILE A 291 6.62 -7.79 3.16
N PRO A 292 5.39 -8.27 2.96
CA PRO A 292 4.86 -8.83 1.72
C PRO A 292 4.59 -7.75 0.67
N GLN A 293 4.76 -8.10 -0.59
CA GLN A 293 4.38 -7.25 -1.72
C GLN A 293 2.88 -7.33 -2.00
N ILE A 294 2.26 -8.48 -1.73
CA ILE A 294 0.81 -8.67 -1.87
C ILE A 294 0.24 -9.36 -0.62
N ILE A 295 -0.89 -8.87 -0.12
CA ILE A 295 -1.72 -9.57 0.88
C ILE A 295 -3.03 -10.04 0.23
N LEU A 296 -3.38 -11.30 0.44
CA LEU A 296 -4.68 -11.85 0.08
C LEU A 296 -5.61 -11.73 1.28
N GLU A 297 -6.68 -10.98 1.17
CA GLU A 297 -7.74 -10.95 2.20
C GLU A 297 -8.79 -12.04 1.99
N VAL A 298 -8.78 -12.67 0.82
CA VAL A 298 -9.68 -13.75 0.39
C VAL A 298 -8.90 -14.76 -0.45
N GLY A 299 -9.44 -15.98 -0.59
CA GLY A 299 -8.86 -16.99 -1.48
C GLY A 299 -8.91 -16.58 -2.94
N ILE A 300 -8.00 -17.13 -3.75
CA ILE A 300 -7.94 -16.88 -5.20
C ILE A 300 -7.90 -18.19 -5.98
N THR A 301 -8.60 -18.23 -7.10
CA THR A 301 -8.53 -19.30 -8.11
C THR A 301 -8.02 -18.72 -9.41
N ILE A 302 -7.08 -19.40 -10.06
CA ILE A 302 -6.50 -19.04 -11.36
C ILE A 302 -6.79 -20.17 -12.35
N ASN A 303 -7.61 -19.89 -13.38
CA ASN A 303 -8.09 -20.92 -14.30
C ASN A 303 -7.07 -21.30 -15.38
N ASN A 304 -6.26 -20.35 -15.85
CA ASN A 304 -5.35 -20.54 -16.98
C ASN A 304 -3.88 -20.60 -16.56
N ASN A 305 -3.23 -19.46 -16.31
CA ASN A 305 -1.81 -19.42 -15.96
C ASN A 305 -1.58 -18.47 -14.79
N LEU A 306 -0.82 -18.93 -13.81
CA LEU A 306 -0.11 -18.07 -12.88
C LEU A 306 1.30 -17.82 -13.44
N GLU A 307 1.60 -16.56 -13.71
CA GLU A 307 2.95 -16.12 -14.03
C GLU A 307 3.54 -15.41 -12.80
N LEU A 308 4.50 -16.04 -12.14
CA LEU A 308 5.16 -15.49 -10.97
C LEU A 308 6.54 -14.98 -11.38
N ILE A 309 6.61 -13.69 -11.69
CA ILE A 309 7.82 -13.01 -12.17
C ILE A 309 8.65 -12.52 -10.96
N ALA A 310 7.99 -11.81 -10.05
CA ALA A 310 8.55 -11.27 -8.82
C ALA A 310 7.44 -10.97 -7.80
N GLY A 311 7.75 -11.10 -6.51
CA GLY A 311 6.87 -10.72 -5.41
C GLY A 311 6.60 -11.86 -4.43
N CYS A 312 6.55 -11.51 -3.14
CA CYS A 312 6.17 -12.37 -2.04
C CYS A 312 4.72 -12.08 -1.63
N VAL A 313 3.90 -13.12 -1.61
CA VAL A 313 2.46 -13.06 -1.37
C VAL A 313 2.14 -13.65 0.00
N ASN A 314 1.68 -12.80 0.92
CA ASN A 314 1.07 -13.27 2.16
C ASN A 314 -0.36 -13.71 1.88
N GLN A 315 -0.61 -15.00 2.02
CA GLN A 315 -1.92 -15.59 1.80
C GLN A 315 -2.88 -15.29 2.95
N ASN A 316 -2.41 -14.89 4.13
CA ASN A 316 -3.24 -14.58 5.30
C ASN A 316 -4.30 -15.67 5.56
N GLU A 317 -3.83 -16.92 5.67
CA GLU A 317 -4.62 -18.15 5.81
C GLU A 317 -5.54 -18.50 4.62
N SER A 318 -5.57 -17.68 3.58
CA SER A 318 -6.33 -17.92 2.37
C SER A 318 -5.69 -18.99 1.47
N THR A 319 -6.49 -19.57 0.59
CA THR A 319 -6.04 -20.57 -0.37
C THR A 319 -5.79 -19.94 -1.74
N VAL A 320 -4.69 -20.34 -2.36
CA VAL A 320 -4.41 -20.10 -3.79
C VAL A 320 -4.66 -21.40 -4.53
N MET A 321 -5.49 -21.38 -5.58
CA MET A 321 -5.78 -22.54 -6.41
C MET A 321 -5.40 -22.28 -7.86
N ILE A 322 -4.56 -23.14 -8.46
CA ILE A 322 -4.24 -23.11 -9.88
C ILE A 322 -4.87 -24.32 -10.56
N GLY A 323 -5.77 -24.05 -11.51
CA GLY A 323 -6.59 -25.06 -12.14
C GLY A 323 -7.64 -25.65 -11.21
N THR A 324 -8.62 -26.36 -11.74
CA THR A 324 -9.71 -26.95 -10.93
C THR A 324 -10.20 -28.31 -11.46
N SER A 325 -9.87 -28.66 -12.70
CA SER A 325 -10.42 -29.83 -13.40
C SER A 325 -9.60 -30.17 -14.64
N GLU A 326 -9.92 -31.30 -15.28
CA GLU A 326 -9.36 -31.72 -16.57
C GLU A 326 -9.55 -30.68 -17.68
N THR A 327 -10.62 -29.89 -17.61
CA THR A 327 -10.94 -28.82 -18.57
C THR A 327 -10.29 -27.47 -18.21
N ASN A 328 -9.90 -27.29 -16.95
CA ASN A 328 -9.27 -26.09 -16.41
C ASN A 328 -8.00 -26.51 -15.67
N LEU A 329 -6.99 -26.97 -16.40
CA LEU A 329 -5.77 -27.56 -15.81
C LEU A 329 -4.99 -26.57 -14.96
N GLY A 330 -4.95 -25.30 -15.37
CA GLY A 330 -4.04 -24.31 -14.83
C GLY A 330 -2.58 -24.60 -15.19
N SER A 331 -1.74 -23.56 -15.22
CA SER A 331 -0.30 -23.68 -15.37
C SER A 331 0.43 -22.68 -14.48
N LEU A 332 1.71 -22.95 -14.23
CA LEU A 332 2.63 -22.07 -13.53
C LEU A 332 3.81 -21.76 -14.47
N SER A 333 4.07 -20.47 -14.67
CA SER A 333 5.31 -19.94 -15.23
C SER A 333 6.06 -19.23 -14.12
N TYR A 334 7.29 -19.65 -13.81
CA TYR A 334 8.02 -19.18 -12.62
C TYR A 334 9.36 -18.54 -13.00
N THR A 335 9.62 -17.36 -12.42
CA THR A 335 10.93 -16.69 -12.45
C THR A 335 11.46 -16.46 -11.03
N SER A 336 10.70 -15.78 -10.17
CA SER A 336 11.06 -15.51 -8.77
C SER A 336 9.84 -15.12 -7.93
N GLY A 337 9.96 -15.13 -6.61
CA GLY A 337 8.85 -14.83 -5.68
C GLY A 337 8.22 -16.08 -5.07
N TRP A 338 7.35 -15.92 -4.07
CA TRP A 338 6.73 -17.07 -3.40
C TRP A 338 5.48 -16.69 -2.61
N PHE A 339 4.73 -17.71 -2.18
CA PHE A 339 3.54 -17.60 -1.36
C PHE A 339 3.79 -18.14 0.05
N TYR A 340 3.22 -17.52 1.07
CA TYR A 340 3.34 -18.01 2.45
C TYR A 340 2.09 -17.73 3.28
N GLY A 341 1.99 -18.38 4.44
CA GLY A 341 0.90 -18.12 5.39
C GLY A 341 -0.45 -18.70 4.99
N GLY A 342 -0.51 -19.61 4.01
CA GLY A 342 -1.75 -20.25 3.56
C GLY A 342 -1.49 -21.50 2.72
N ASN A 343 -2.54 -22.01 2.08
CA ASN A 343 -2.47 -23.24 1.27
C ASN A 343 -2.23 -22.90 -0.20
N PHE A 344 -1.22 -23.52 -0.81
CA PHE A 344 -0.97 -23.41 -2.25
C PHE A 344 -1.40 -24.70 -2.94
N ASN A 345 -2.43 -24.59 -3.76
CA ASN A 345 -3.10 -25.73 -4.37
C ASN A 345 -2.92 -25.73 -5.88
N ARG A 346 -2.63 -26.91 -6.43
CA ARG A 346 -2.51 -27.11 -7.88
C ARG A 346 -3.27 -28.35 -8.30
N TRP A 347 -4.02 -28.24 -9.39
CA TRP A 347 -4.71 -29.36 -10.03
C TRP A 347 -3.81 -30.02 -11.10
N PHE A 348 -3.90 -31.34 -11.25
CA PHE A 348 -3.15 -32.12 -12.24
C PHE A 348 -4.01 -33.22 -12.84
N ASP A 349 -3.92 -33.45 -14.16
CA ASP A 349 -4.61 -34.54 -14.87
C ASP A 349 -3.77 -35.82 -14.88
N ARG A 350 -2.52 -35.69 -15.34
CA ARG A 350 -1.55 -36.77 -15.54
C ARG A 350 -0.14 -36.24 -15.31
N PHE A 351 0.74 -37.10 -14.81
CA PHE A 351 2.08 -36.71 -14.36
C PHE A 351 3.17 -37.14 -15.34
N ASN A 352 3.19 -36.52 -16.52
CA ASN A 352 4.21 -36.77 -17.54
C ASN A 352 5.31 -35.70 -17.53
N PHE A 353 5.84 -35.39 -16.35
CA PHE A 353 6.89 -34.38 -16.18
C PHE A 353 7.92 -34.80 -15.13
N SER A 354 9.14 -34.29 -15.28
CA SER A 354 10.23 -34.55 -14.37
C SER A 354 10.05 -33.78 -13.06
N LEU A 355 10.68 -34.25 -11.98
CA LEU A 355 10.66 -33.60 -10.66
C LEU A 355 11.41 -32.24 -10.67
N VAL A 356 12.13 -31.95 -11.74
CA VAL A 356 12.83 -30.67 -11.94
C VAL A 356 12.08 -29.71 -12.87
N ASP A 357 10.96 -30.14 -13.46
CA ASP A 357 10.20 -29.29 -14.38
C ASP A 357 9.39 -28.24 -13.61
N GLN A 358 9.18 -27.06 -14.20
CA GLN A 358 8.29 -26.03 -13.60
C GLN A 358 6.88 -26.58 -13.31
N LYS A 359 6.42 -27.57 -14.08
CA LYS A 359 5.14 -28.26 -13.81
C LYS A 359 5.10 -28.95 -12.46
N SER A 360 6.22 -29.39 -11.90
CA SER A 360 6.28 -30.01 -10.57
C SER A 360 6.36 -29.01 -9.41
N HIS A 361 6.57 -27.73 -9.69
CA HIS A 361 7.03 -26.73 -8.73
C HIS A 361 5.91 -26.02 -7.93
N PHE A 362 6.14 -25.80 -6.65
CA PHE A 362 5.30 -25.05 -5.73
C PHE A 362 6.16 -23.94 -5.10
N PRO A 363 5.95 -22.68 -5.50
CA PRO A 363 6.73 -21.55 -5.01
C PRO A 363 6.20 -21.08 -3.65
N VAL A 364 6.48 -21.85 -2.59
CA VAL A 364 6.05 -21.54 -1.22
C VAL A 364 7.24 -21.11 -0.35
N GLY A 365 6.97 -20.53 0.82
CA GLY A 365 8.01 -20.04 1.72
C GLY A 365 7.52 -19.64 3.10
N SER A 366 8.33 -18.83 3.78
CA SER A 366 7.94 -18.06 4.98
C SER A 366 7.78 -16.59 4.63
N ASN A 367 7.56 -15.73 5.62
CA ASN A 367 7.61 -14.28 5.46
C ASN A 367 9.03 -13.72 5.21
N VAL A 368 10.05 -14.58 5.26
CA VAL A 368 11.47 -14.20 5.11
C VAL A 368 12.11 -14.96 3.95
N ASP A 369 11.93 -16.28 3.92
CA ASP A 369 12.71 -17.17 3.07
C ASP A 369 11.86 -17.92 2.06
N TYR A 370 12.45 -18.17 0.89
CA TYR A 370 11.90 -19.04 -0.13
C TYR A 370 12.16 -20.52 0.18
N ARG A 371 11.08 -21.31 0.32
CA ARG A 371 11.11 -22.72 0.74
C ARG A 371 10.36 -23.62 -0.24
N PRO A 372 10.85 -23.76 -1.48
CA PRO A 372 10.10 -24.44 -2.53
C PRO A 372 9.85 -25.92 -2.25
N PHE A 373 8.82 -26.42 -2.93
CA PHE A 373 8.47 -27.83 -2.97
C PHE A 373 8.28 -28.26 -4.43
N TRP A 374 8.66 -29.48 -4.75
CA TRP A 374 8.42 -30.11 -6.04
C TRP A 374 7.81 -31.48 -5.85
N PHE A 375 6.91 -31.84 -6.76
CA PHE A 375 6.14 -33.07 -6.71
C PHE A 375 6.03 -33.71 -8.08
N ARG A 376 6.18 -35.04 -8.16
CA ARG A 376 5.72 -35.82 -9.33
C ARG A 376 5.11 -37.16 -8.93
N VAL A 377 4.38 -37.77 -9.86
CA VAL A 377 3.94 -39.17 -9.78
C VAL A 377 4.61 -39.95 -10.90
N ALA A 378 5.44 -40.94 -10.55
CA ALA A 378 6.29 -41.64 -11.52
C ALA A 378 5.51 -42.56 -12.47
N ASN A 379 4.40 -43.17 -12.01
CA ASN A 379 3.71 -44.26 -12.73
C ASN A 379 2.17 -44.16 -12.64
N SER A 380 1.55 -42.99 -12.82
CA SER A 380 0.10 -42.85 -12.57
C SER A 380 -0.78 -43.46 -13.68
N SER A 381 -1.67 -44.38 -13.29
CA SER A 381 -2.87 -44.76 -14.07
C SER A 381 -4.13 -44.07 -13.48
N SER A 382 -4.62 -43.08 -14.23
CA SER A 382 -6.05 -42.76 -14.46
C SER A 382 -6.94 -42.04 -13.42
N THR A 383 -6.47 -41.02 -12.68
CA THR A 383 -7.38 -39.94 -12.23
C THR A 383 -6.61 -38.67 -11.84
N GLY A 384 -7.07 -37.52 -12.33
CA GLY A 384 -6.55 -36.21 -11.94
C GLY A 384 -6.97 -35.82 -10.52
N GLY A 385 -6.29 -34.84 -9.94
CA GLY A 385 -6.51 -34.46 -8.55
C GLY A 385 -5.82 -33.17 -8.16
N THR A 386 -6.03 -32.74 -6.92
CA THR A 386 -5.42 -31.54 -6.33
C THR A 386 -4.34 -31.93 -5.34
N ILE A 387 -3.21 -31.22 -5.43
CA ILE A 387 -2.12 -31.25 -4.47
C ILE A 387 -2.13 -29.92 -3.74
N THR A 388 -2.14 -30.00 -2.41
CA THR A 388 -1.97 -28.83 -1.54
C THR A 388 -0.59 -28.90 -0.91
N VAL A 389 0.13 -27.79 -0.95
CA VAL A 389 1.39 -27.62 -0.23
C VAL A 389 1.29 -26.39 0.64
N ARG A 390 1.69 -26.52 1.90
CA ARG A 390 1.88 -25.40 2.81
C ARG A 390 3.20 -25.58 3.54
N HIS A 391 4.02 -24.53 3.56
CA HIS A 391 5.19 -24.48 4.39
C HIS A 391 4.83 -23.84 5.74
N TYR A 392 5.30 -24.45 6.82
CA TYR A 392 5.25 -23.92 8.17
C TYR A 392 6.67 -23.59 8.59
N GLY A 393 6.98 -22.30 8.58
CA GLY A 393 8.26 -21.78 9.04
C GLY A 393 8.19 -21.34 10.49
N ILE A 394 9.18 -21.73 11.28
CA ILE A 394 9.53 -21.05 12.53
C ILE A 394 10.77 -20.23 12.21
N TYR A 395 10.76 -18.93 12.53
CA TYR A 395 11.90 -18.05 12.33
C TYR A 395 12.45 -17.56 13.69
N PRO A 396 13.78 -17.66 13.92
CA PRO A 396 14.75 -18.41 13.10
C PRO A 396 14.45 -19.92 13.12
N SER A 397 14.94 -20.64 12.12
CA SER A 397 14.70 -22.08 11.95
C SER A 397 15.46 -22.89 13.00
N GLY A 398 14.78 -23.22 14.10
CA GLY A 398 15.32 -24.13 15.12
C GLY A 398 15.34 -25.60 14.67
N ILE A 399 15.99 -26.44 15.46
CA ILE A 399 16.03 -27.91 15.28
C ILE A 399 15.46 -28.65 16.49
N PHE A 400 14.95 -29.86 16.27
CA PHE A 400 14.69 -30.88 17.28
C PHE A 400 15.82 -31.90 17.26
N LEU A 401 16.25 -32.38 18.42
CA LEU A 401 17.11 -33.56 18.50
C LEU A 401 16.30 -34.80 18.09
N ALA A 402 16.93 -35.67 17.31
CA ALA A 402 16.33 -36.92 16.85
C ALA A 402 17.29 -38.09 17.07
N SER A 403 16.73 -39.30 17.03
CA SER A 403 17.48 -40.52 17.23
C SER A 403 16.97 -41.71 16.41
N HIS A 404 16.02 -41.50 15.49
CA HIS A 404 15.58 -42.55 14.57
C HIS A 404 16.53 -42.68 13.40
N THR A 405 16.50 -43.83 12.74
CA THR A 405 17.36 -44.16 11.61
C THR A 405 16.57 -44.11 10.32
N ASP A 406 17.28 -43.80 9.24
CA ASP A 406 16.77 -44.03 7.89
C ASP A 406 17.61 -45.12 7.22
N PRO A 407 17.03 -46.30 6.94
CA PRO A 407 17.75 -47.41 6.32
C PRO A 407 18.14 -47.14 4.87
N THR A 408 17.68 -46.04 4.28
CA THR A 408 17.94 -45.64 2.88
C THR A 408 18.88 -44.44 2.74
N TRP A 409 19.31 -43.83 3.86
CA TRP A 409 20.05 -42.56 3.89
C TRP A 409 21.50 -42.69 4.37
N GLY A 410 22.36 -41.85 3.80
CA GLY A 410 23.75 -41.64 4.22
C GLY A 410 24.79 -42.53 3.53
N VAL A 411 26.06 -42.10 3.59
CA VAL A 411 27.27 -42.85 3.14
C VAL A 411 27.38 -44.27 3.74
N ALA A 412 26.72 -44.50 4.89
CA ALA A 412 26.44 -45.82 5.46
C ALA A 412 24.93 -45.90 5.81
N PRO A 413 24.13 -46.64 5.03
CA PRO A 413 22.70 -46.80 5.27
C PRO A 413 22.37 -47.19 6.72
N GLY A 414 21.40 -46.50 7.34
CA GLY A 414 21.02 -46.73 8.74
C GLY A 414 21.72 -45.84 9.76
N THR A 415 22.47 -44.83 9.32
CA THR A 415 23.04 -43.80 10.23
C THR A 415 21.91 -43.08 10.98
N PRO A 416 22.00 -42.89 12.33
CA PRO A 416 20.99 -42.17 13.09
C PRO A 416 20.90 -40.71 12.67
N ILE A 417 19.68 -40.23 12.41
CA ILE A 417 19.39 -38.80 12.29
C ILE A 417 19.63 -38.17 13.65
N LYS A 418 20.35 -37.04 13.69
CA LYS A 418 20.70 -36.33 14.93
C LYS A 418 19.87 -35.08 15.14
N ALA A 419 19.46 -34.42 14.06
CA ALA A 419 18.64 -33.23 14.13
C ALA A 419 17.58 -33.18 13.02
N VAL A 420 16.45 -32.54 13.32
CA VAL A 420 15.33 -32.32 12.41
C VAL A 420 14.92 -30.86 12.47
N SER A 421 14.78 -30.20 11.34
CA SER A 421 14.26 -28.84 11.23
C SER A 421 12.89 -28.71 11.89
N LYS A 422 12.67 -27.66 12.68
CA LYS A 422 11.33 -27.31 13.19
C LYS A 422 10.40 -26.82 12.09
N SER A 423 10.95 -26.26 11.00
CA SER A 423 10.20 -25.91 9.80
C SER A 423 9.90 -27.15 8.96
N TYR A 424 8.71 -27.20 8.33
CA TYR A 424 8.24 -28.35 7.58
C TYR A 424 7.27 -27.99 6.45
N TRP A 425 7.07 -28.93 5.54
CA TRP A 425 6.05 -28.87 4.51
C TRP A 425 4.94 -29.85 4.84
N ASN A 426 3.73 -29.32 4.93
CA ASN A 426 2.52 -30.13 4.94
C ASN A 426 2.06 -30.32 3.49
N VAL A 427 1.78 -31.57 3.12
CA VAL A 427 1.31 -31.93 1.79
C VAL A 427 0.03 -32.73 1.92
N LEU A 428 -0.96 -32.41 1.09
CA LEU A 428 -2.24 -33.14 1.05
C LEU A 428 -2.59 -33.49 -0.40
N LEU A 429 -3.16 -34.69 -0.56
CA LEU A 429 -3.67 -35.20 -1.83
C LEU A 429 -5.20 -35.29 -1.78
N ASN A 430 -5.85 -34.91 -2.88
CA ASN A 430 -7.28 -35.12 -3.08
C ASN A 430 -7.56 -35.53 -4.54
N GLY A 431 -8.33 -36.60 -4.74
CA GLY A 431 -8.79 -37.03 -6.08
C GLY A 431 -7.91 -38.05 -6.81
N PHE A 432 -6.68 -38.30 -6.36
CA PHE A 432 -5.80 -39.30 -6.97
C PHE A 432 -6.18 -40.73 -6.50
N ALA A 433 -6.64 -41.59 -7.41
CA ALA A 433 -6.87 -43.01 -7.15
C ALA A 433 -5.72 -43.86 -7.71
N GLY A 434 -5.24 -44.85 -6.94
CA GLY A 434 -4.30 -45.89 -7.41
C GLY A 434 -2.89 -45.85 -6.79
N ASN A 435 -2.12 -46.90 -7.09
CA ASN A 435 -0.77 -47.19 -6.57
C ASN A 435 0.34 -46.45 -7.36
N GLY A 436 0.19 -45.14 -7.54
CA GLY A 436 1.27 -44.32 -8.10
C GLY A 436 2.43 -44.24 -7.11
N ASN A 437 3.67 -44.38 -7.58
CA ASN A 437 4.85 -44.03 -6.80
C ASN A 437 5.05 -42.52 -6.88
N PHE A 438 4.93 -41.85 -5.75
CA PHE A 438 5.10 -40.42 -5.61
C PHE A 438 6.56 -40.08 -5.32
N GLU A 439 6.98 -38.92 -5.81
CA GLU A 439 8.30 -38.38 -5.54
C GLU A 439 8.21 -36.90 -5.21
N ILE A 440 9.03 -36.50 -4.23
CA ILE A 440 9.04 -35.14 -3.70
C ILE A 440 10.48 -34.65 -3.59
N ARG A 441 10.63 -33.35 -3.76
CA ARG A 441 11.86 -32.60 -3.49
C ARG A 441 11.48 -31.32 -2.78
N TYR A 442 12.21 -30.94 -1.76
CA TYR A 442 11.91 -29.71 -1.02
C TYR A 442 13.15 -29.21 -0.29
N GLY A 443 13.17 -27.92 0.00
CA GLY A 443 14.34 -27.25 0.55
C GLY A 443 14.24 -25.75 0.46
N GLY A 444 15.37 -25.05 0.49
CA GLY A 444 15.42 -23.58 0.53
C GLY A 444 16.50 -23.02 1.46
N GLU A 445 16.46 -21.73 1.68
CA GLU A 445 17.52 -20.96 2.36
C GLU A 445 17.22 -20.73 3.82
N GLY A 446 18.20 -20.78 4.73
CA GLY A 446 18.00 -20.34 6.12
C GLY A 446 17.41 -21.44 7.03
N PHE A 447 17.80 -22.70 6.87
CA PHE A 447 17.41 -23.81 7.76
C PHE A 447 18.39 -24.07 8.92
N GLY A 448 19.49 -23.32 9.03
CA GLY A 448 20.58 -23.57 9.98
C GLY A 448 21.41 -24.83 9.69
N ILE A 449 20.96 -25.70 8.78
CA ILE A 449 21.66 -26.88 8.30
C ILE A 449 22.48 -26.50 7.06
N ASN A 450 23.81 -26.49 7.15
CA ASN A 450 24.68 -25.99 6.07
C ASN A 450 25.57 -27.06 5.41
N GLU A 451 25.65 -28.27 5.95
CA GLU A 451 26.44 -29.36 5.35
C GLU A 451 25.62 -30.19 4.35
N LEU A 452 25.84 -29.94 3.06
CA LEU A 452 25.09 -30.54 1.95
C LEU A 452 25.16 -32.07 1.89
N SER A 453 26.26 -32.69 2.34
CA SER A 453 26.44 -34.15 2.27
C SER A 453 25.54 -34.93 3.23
N ASP A 454 25.08 -34.26 4.29
CA ASP A 454 24.42 -34.89 5.44
C ASP A 454 22.95 -34.46 5.54
N ILE A 455 22.38 -33.89 4.47
CA ILE A 455 20.98 -33.42 4.47
C ILE A 455 20.05 -34.56 4.10
N GLY A 456 18.97 -34.70 4.87
CA GLY A 456 17.93 -35.68 4.66
C GLY A 456 16.53 -35.07 4.66
N SER A 457 15.57 -35.89 4.22
CA SER A 457 14.13 -35.61 4.31
C SER A 457 13.57 -36.61 5.32
N THR A 458 12.76 -36.20 6.29
CA THR A 458 12.24 -37.11 7.32
C THR A 458 10.84 -36.72 7.77
N LEU A 459 10.16 -37.62 8.47
CA LEU A 459 9.08 -37.24 9.39
C LEU A 459 9.68 -36.98 10.78
N ILE A 460 8.90 -36.43 11.70
CA ILE A 460 9.40 -36.02 13.02
C ILE A 460 10.09 -37.16 13.80
N ASN A 461 9.55 -38.38 13.75
CA ASN A 461 10.04 -39.55 14.51
C ASN A 461 10.20 -40.81 13.64
N SER A 462 10.11 -40.69 12.32
CA SER A 462 10.10 -41.82 11.40
C SER A 462 10.46 -41.39 9.98
N VAL A 463 10.52 -42.35 9.07
CA VAL A 463 10.77 -42.13 7.64
C VAL A 463 9.77 -42.89 6.79
N VAL A 464 9.55 -42.38 5.58
CA VAL A 464 8.68 -42.97 4.57
C VAL A 464 9.33 -42.87 3.19
N GLY A 465 9.00 -43.82 2.31
CA GLY A 465 9.63 -43.91 0.99
C GLY A 465 11.13 -44.16 1.07
N ILE A 466 11.83 -43.82 0.00
CA ILE A 466 13.26 -44.07 -0.18
C ILE A 466 13.97 -42.71 -0.29
N HIS A 467 15.02 -42.51 0.50
CA HIS A 467 15.90 -41.36 0.35
C HIS A 467 16.55 -41.37 -1.04
N ALA A 468 16.48 -40.24 -1.73
CA ALA A 468 17.22 -40.02 -2.95
C ALA A 468 18.20 -38.87 -2.73
N SER A 469 19.43 -39.02 -3.23
CA SER A 469 20.41 -37.93 -3.18
C SER A 469 19.86 -36.69 -3.90
N SER A 470 20.24 -35.52 -3.40
CA SER A 470 20.05 -34.28 -4.14
C SER A 470 20.83 -34.39 -5.46
N THR A 471 20.14 -34.24 -6.59
CA THR A 471 20.76 -34.35 -7.93
C THR A 471 21.54 -33.09 -8.32
N SER A 472 21.63 -32.10 -7.44
CA SER A 472 22.17 -30.76 -7.71
C SER A 472 23.23 -30.41 -6.67
N ALA A 473 24.40 -29.97 -7.12
CA ALA A 473 25.49 -29.46 -6.27
C ALA A 473 25.21 -28.04 -5.70
N ASN A 474 23.94 -27.67 -5.49
CA ASN A 474 23.54 -26.27 -5.29
C ASN A 474 23.15 -25.92 -3.86
N VAL A 475 23.52 -24.70 -3.48
CA VAL A 475 22.79 -23.84 -2.54
C VAL A 475 21.59 -23.27 -3.31
N PRO A 476 20.35 -23.32 -2.80
CA PRO A 476 19.93 -23.69 -1.44
C PRO A 476 19.84 -25.20 -1.16
N ILE A 477 19.82 -25.57 0.12
CA ILE A 477 19.78 -26.97 0.57
C ILE A 477 18.45 -27.63 0.21
N GLU A 478 18.49 -28.89 -0.24
CA GLU A 478 17.29 -29.64 -0.63
C GLU A 478 17.45 -31.14 -0.37
N ALA A 479 16.32 -31.81 -0.10
CA ALA A 479 16.26 -33.25 0.10
C ALA A 479 15.16 -33.89 -0.78
N ASN A 480 15.41 -35.13 -1.23
CA ASN A 480 14.52 -35.86 -2.12
C ASN A 480 14.01 -37.15 -1.48
N ARG A 481 12.77 -37.52 -1.81
CA ARG A 481 12.19 -38.84 -1.51
C ARG A 481 11.50 -39.42 -2.73
N THR A 482 11.66 -40.71 -2.94
CA THR A 482 11.00 -41.48 -4.00
C THR A 482 10.26 -42.69 -3.44
N GLY A 483 9.47 -43.37 -4.28
CA GLY A 483 8.76 -44.60 -3.87
C GLY A 483 7.70 -44.37 -2.77
N LEU A 484 7.22 -43.14 -2.62
CA LEU A 484 6.17 -42.81 -1.65
C LEU A 484 4.84 -43.35 -2.17
N LEU A 485 4.03 -43.94 -1.29
CA LEU A 485 2.64 -44.30 -1.58
C LEU A 485 1.72 -43.11 -1.24
N ALA A 486 0.47 -43.12 -1.73
CA ALA A 486 -0.48 -42.03 -1.48
C ALA A 486 -0.65 -41.73 0.03
N ALA A 487 -0.70 -42.78 0.86
CA ALA A 487 -0.79 -42.65 2.32
C ALA A 487 0.47 -42.01 2.96
N ASN A 488 1.61 -42.05 2.29
CA ASN A 488 2.83 -41.40 2.78
C ASN A 488 2.87 -39.91 2.47
N ILE A 489 2.14 -39.43 1.46
CA ILE A 489 2.18 -38.02 1.07
C ILE A 489 1.47 -37.13 2.07
N SER A 490 0.38 -37.60 2.68
CA SER A 490 -0.36 -36.86 3.70
C SER A 490 0.38 -36.80 5.05
N ASN A 491 1.57 -36.20 5.06
CA ASN A 491 2.46 -36.06 6.22
C ASN A 491 3.11 -34.67 6.28
N ASN A 492 3.81 -34.42 7.40
CA ASN A 492 4.67 -33.27 7.57
C ASN A 492 6.12 -33.69 7.31
N PHE A 493 6.70 -33.13 6.25
CA PHE A 493 8.06 -33.43 5.82
C PHE A 493 9.03 -32.39 6.35
N HIS A 494 10.11 -32.83 6.99
CA HIS A 494 11.13 -32.01 7.62
C HIS A 494 12.50 -32.28 7.00
N LEU A 495 13.35 -31.26 6.93
CA LEU A 495 14.78 -31.48 6.68
C LEU A 495 15.46 -32.07 7.91
N SER A 496 16.47 -32.90 7.71
CA SER A 496 17.25 -33.53 8.79
C SER A 496 18.75 -33.51 8.53
N THR A 497 19.54 -33.72 9.57
CA THR A 497 20.99 -33.94 9.46
C THR A 497 21.51 -35.03 10.38
N ALA A 498 22.54 -35.75 9.92
CA ALA A 498 23.27 -36.77 10.68
C ALA A 498 24.40 -36.14 11.52
N ASN A 499 24.74 -34.88 11.22
CA ASN A 499 25.87 -34.18 11.81
C ASN A 499 25.40 -32.89 12.47
N PHE A 500 25.07 -33.01 13.76
CA PHE A 500 24.58 -31.89 14.57
C PHE A 500 25.64 -30.79 14.80
N LEU A 501 26.93 -31.14 14.77
CA LEU A 501 28.03 -30.23 15.16
C LEU A 501 28.41 -29.23 14.07
N THR A 502 27.96 -29.44 12.83
CA THR A 502 28.29 -28.60 11.66
C THR A 502 27.07 -27.83 11.12
N ALA A 503 25.98 -27.79 11.87
CA ALA A 503 24.84 -26.92 11.63
C ALA A 503 24.98 -25.67 12.51
N PRO A 504 25.63 -24.57 12.04
CA PRO A 504 25.77 -23.38 12.86
C PRO A 504 24.37 -22.77 13.02
N LEU A 505 23.84 -22.87 14.23
CA LEU A 505 22.65 -22.10 14.62
C LEU A 505 23.12 -20.67 14.90
N PRO A 506 22.53 -19.66 14.22
CA PRO A 506 22.62 -18.28 14.63
C PRO A 506 22.16 -18.15 16.09
N VAL A 507 22.60 -17.10 16.77
CA VAL A 507 22.16 -16.81 18.14
C VAL A 507 20.64 -16.73 18.19
N GLU A 508 20.00 -17.64 18.93
CA GLU A 508 18.54 -17.71 19.02
C GLU A 508 18.10 -16.92 20.26
N LEU A 509 17.81 -15.62 20.08
CA LEU A 509 17.19 -14.79 21.09
C LEU A 509 15.74 -15.30 21.33
N LEU A 510 15.50 -15.88 22.50
CA LEU A 510 14.20 -16.46 22.87
C LEU A 510 13.20 -15.41 23.32
N THR A 511 13.65 -14.49 24.18
CA THR A 511 12.78 -13.45 24.75
C THR A 511 13.57 -12.18 24.95
N PHE A 512 12.90 -11.03 24.83
CA PHE A 512 13.36 -9.75 25.33
C PHE A 512 12.16 -9.03 25.92
N THR A 513 12.29 -8.54 27.15
CA THR A 513 11.20 -7.88 27.89
C THR A 513 11.72 -6.70 28.68
N ALA A 514 10.90 -5.66 28.82
CA ALA A 514 11.17 -4.51 29.68
C ALA A 514 10.02 -4.34 30.68
N LYS A 515 10.36 -4.12 31.95
CA LYS A 515 9.38 -3.90 33.03
C LYS A 515 9.80 -2.71 33.87
N ALA A 516 8.86 -1.80 34.10
CA ALA A 516 9.06 -0.68 35.03
C ALA A 516 9.10 -1.20 36.47
N GLN A 517 10.11 -0.79 37.23
CA GLN A 517 10.29 -1.08 38.65
C GLN A 517 10.70 0.20 39.36
N GLU A 518 9.78 0.78 40.14
CA GLU A 518 9.99 2.05 40.86
C GLU A 518 10.44 3.21 39.96
N LYS A 519 11.75 3.51 39.94
CA LYS A 519 12.40 4.58 39.17
C LYS A 519 13.32 4.06 38.06
N GLU A 520 13.33 2.75 37.80
CA GLU A 520 14.21 2.09 36.84
C GLU A 520 13.39 1.21 35.87
N ILE A 521 13.99 0.88 34.72
CA ILE A 521 13.46 -0.14 33.81
C ILE A 521 14.35 -1.37 33.88
N LYS A 522 13.77 -2.51 34.30
CA LYS A 522 14.45 -3.80 34.27
C LYS A 522 14.22 -4.48 32.93
N LEU A 523 15.30 -4.69 32.19
CA LEU A 523 15.33 -5.42 30.94
C LEU A 523 15.82 -6.84 31.18
N ASN A 524 15.12 -7.83 30.62
CA ASN A 524 15.54 -9.23 30.68
C ASN A 524 15.45 -9.85 29.29
N TRP A 525 16.48 -10.61 28.93
CA TRP A 525 16.45 -11.46 27.74
C TRP A 525 17.05 -12.82 28.03
N ALA A 526 16.70 -13.76 27.17
CA ALA A 526 17.28 -15.09 27.18
C ALA A 526 17.65 -15.52 25.77
N THR A 527 18.78 -16.21 25.63
CA THR A 527 19.25 -16.85 24.40
C THR A 527 19.22 -18.37 24.58
N ALA A 528 18.89 -19.12 23.53
CA ALA A 528 18.97 -20.58 23.53
C ALA A 528 20.38 -21.09 23.20
N SER A 529 21.12 -20.28 22.43
CA SER A 529 22.51 -20.48 22.06
C SER A 529 23.12 -19.17 21.58
N GLU A 530 24.43 -19.03 21.72
CA GLU A 530 25.25 -17.92 21.23
C GLU A 530 26.44 -18.48 20.46
N THR A 531 26.71 -17.97 19.26
CA THR A 531 27.82 -18.40 18.41
C THR A 531 28.46 -17.15 17.84
N ASN A 532 29.77 -16.99 17.98
CA ASN A 532 30.53 -15.80 17.59
C ASN A 532 29.98 -14.47 18.14
N SER A 533 29.16 -14.50 19.19
CA SER A 533 28.53 -13.30 19.73
C SER A 533 29.51 -12.54 20.62
N ASP A 534 29.85 -11.31 20.25
CA ASP A 534 30.73 -10.48 21.06
C ASP A 534 29.94 -9.81 22.20
N TYR A 535 28.81 -9.18 21.88
CA TYR A 535 27.98 -8.47 22.86
C TYR A 535 26.55 -8.20 22.40
N PHE A 536 25.71 -7.88 23.38
CA PHE A 536 24.42 -7.23 23.18
C PHE A 536 24.56 -5.74 23.52
N LEU A 537 24.09 -4.87 22.64
CA LEU A 537 23.95 -3.45 22.89
C LEU A 537 22.47 -3.14 23.10
N VAL A 538 22.11 -2.70 24.30
CA VAL A 538 20.76 -2.28 24.62
C VAL A 538 20.58 -0.85 24.18
N GLU A 539 19.55 -0.60 23.39
CA GLU A 539 19.25 0.73 22.86
C GLU A 539 17.83 1.15 23.25
N ARG A 540 17.66 2.45 23.51
CA ARG A 540 16.40 3.07 23.95
C ARG A 540 15.99 4.22 23.04
N SER A 541 14.69 4.35 22.80
CA SER A 541 14.10 5.44 22.01
C SER A 541 12.83 5.98 22.65
N GLN A 542 12.57 7.29 22.50
CA GLN A 542 11.31 7.91 22.89
C GLN A 542 10.22 7.79 21.80
N ASN A 543 10.64 7.72 20.52
CA ASN A 543 9.75 7.78 19.36
C ASN A 543 9.76 6.48 18.53
N GLY A 544 10.62 5.52 18.88
CA GLY A 544 10.79 4.25 18.15
C GLY A 544 11.60 4.39 16.84
N LEU A 545 12.18 5.56 16.56
CA LEU A 545 12.95 5.86 15.35
C LEU A 545 14.41 6.18 15.67
N GLU A 546 14.63 7.06 16.65
CA GLU A 546 15.97 7.49 17.07
C GLU A 546 16.35 6.78 18.35
N PHE A 547 17.43 5.99 18.29
CA PHE A 547 17.87 5.14 19.39
C PHE A 547 19.17 5.66 19.98
N LEU A 548 19.21 5.72 21.31
CA LEU A 548 20.38 6.01 22.11
C LEU A 548 20.87 4.72 22.76
N GLU A 549 22.19 4.56 22.82
CA GLU A 549 22.82 3.45 23.52
C GLU A 549 22.60 3.58 25.04
N VAL A 550 22.13 2.50 25.67
CA VAL A 550 21.99 2.41 27.13
C VAL A 550 23.24 1.74 27.69
N GLU A 551 23.47 0.48 27.33
CA GLU A 551 24.64 -0.26 27.81
C GLU A 551 24.99 -1.44 26.90
N LYS A 552 26.28 -1.78 26.87
CA LYS A 552 26.84 -2.95 26.19
C LYS A 552 27.07 -4.08 27.19
N VAL A 553 26.36 -5.19 27.01
CA VAL A 553 26.47 -6.40 27.82
C VAL A 553 27.23 -7.47 27.06
N LYS A 554 28.34 -7.93 27.63
CA LYS A 554 29.18 -8.97 27.02
C LYS A 554 28.38 -10.27 26.86
N ALA A 555 28.39 -10.81 25.65
CA ALA A 555 27.80 -12.11 25.36
C ALA A 555 28.74 -13.24 25.82
N ALA A 556 28.23 -14.46 25.87
CA ALA A 556 28.96 -15.67 26.23
C ALA A 556 29.89 -16.17 25.10
N GLY A 557 29.93 -15.50 23.93
CA GLY A 557 30.80 -15.85 22.83
C GLY A 557 30.28 -17.05 22.04
N ASN A 558 30.58 -18.23 22.55
CA ASN A 558 30.17 -19.52 22.02
C ASN A 558 29.56 -20.34 23.17
N TYR A 559 28.24 -20.27 23.32
CA TYR A 559 27.52 -20.91 24.40
C TYR A 559 26.31 -21.68 23.87
N HIS A 560 26.15 -22.92 24.31
CA HIS A 560 25.05 -23.78 23.91
C HIS A 560 24.25 -24.16 25.16
N GLY A 561 23.05 -23.61 25.30
CA GLY A 561 22.21 -23.73 26.49
C GLY A 561 21.48 -22.43 26.80
N LEU A 562 20.43 -22.51 27.62
CA LEU A 562 19.69 -21.33 28.06
C LEU A 562 20.63 -20.38 28.81
N LYS A 563 20.78 -19.17 28.30
CA LYS A 563 21.52 -18.10 28.96
C LYS A 563 20.60 -16.92 29.19
N GLU A 564 20.49 -16.51 30.45
CA GLU A 564 19.66 -15.39 30.85
C GLU A 564 20.53 -14.18 31.18
N TYR A 565 20.03 -13.01 30.79
CA TYR A 565 20.69 -11.74 30.99
C TYR A 565 19.69 -10.75 31.57
N THR A 566 20.22 -9.84 32.38
CA THR A 566 19.47 -8.74 32.98
C THR A 566 20.28 -7.47 32.85
N LEU A 567 19.59 -6.39 32.49
CA LEU A 567 20.11 -5.03 32.55
C LEU A 567 19.11 -4.14 33.30
N ILE A 568 19.62 -3.18 34.06
CA ILE A 568 18.83 -2.14 34.71
C ILE A 568 19.17 -0.82 34.01
N ASP A 569 18.15 -0.17 33.46
CA ASP A 569 18.23 1.23 33.04
C ASP A 569 17.78 2.11 34.21
N ASP A 570 18.75 2.76 34.85
CA ASP A 570 18.61 3.60 36.03
C ASP A 570 18.21 5.06 35.71
N ASN A 571 18.22 5.43 34.43
CA ASN A 571 17.87 6.76 33.95
C ASN A 571 16.79 6.73 32.85
N PRO A 572 15.63 6.05 33.07
CA PRO A 572 14.63 5.86 32.03
C PRO A 572 13.96 7.18 31.63
N LEU A 573 13.47 7.25 30.39
CA LEU A 573 12.68 8.41 29.96
C LEU A 573 11.29 8.36 30.59
N SER A 574 10.79 9.54 30.96
CA SER A 574 9.40 9.73 31.37
C SER A 574 8.45 9.43 30.20
N GLY A 575 7.33 8.78 30.47
CA GLY A 575 6.37 8.35 29.46
C GLY A 575 6.70 6.99 28.85
N VAL A 576 6.33 6.78 27.59
CA VAL A 576 6.60 5.50 26.89
C VAL A 576 8.01 5.53 26.31
N SER A 577 8.81 4.53 26.66
CA SER A 577 10.11 4.25 26.07
C SER A 577 10.03 2.95 25.27
N TYR A 578 10.76 2.89 24.16
CA TYR A 578 10.94 1.70 23.34
C TYR A 578 12.38 1.19 23.50
N TYR A 579 12.56 -0.10 23.71
CA TYR A 579 13.88 -0.73 23.78
C TYR A 579 14.04 -1.78 22.71
N ARG A 580 15.27 -1.99 22.25
CA ARG A 580 15.71 -3.13 21.44
C ARG A 580 17.09 -3.61 21.88
N LEU A 581 17.40 -4.86 21.56
CA LEU A 581 18.76 -5.37 21.58
C LEU A 581 19.34 -5.28 20.17
N LYS A 582 20.57 -4.80 20.07
CA LYS A 582 21.44 -5.00 18.91
C LYS A 582 22.47 -6.04 19.30
N GLN A 583 22.36 -7.23 18.74
CA GLN A 583 23.32 -8.28 18.94
C GLN A 583 24.46 -8.11 17.95
N VAL A 584 25.71 -8.13 18.41
CA VAL A 584 26.89 -7.90 17.58
C VAL A 584 27.85 -9.07 17.70
N ASP A 585 28.31 -9.58 16.56
CA ASP A 585 29.24 -10.70 16.47
C ASP A 585 30.70 -10.20 16.42
N PHE A 586 31.67 -11.11 16.63
CA PHE A 586 33.10 -10.76 16.64
C PHE A 586 33.62 -10.18 15.32
N ASP A 587 32.93 -10.43 14.20
CA ASP A 587 33.25 -9.87 12.88
C ASP A 587 32.59 -8.49 12.63
N GLY A 588 31.80 -7.99 13.58
CA GLY A 588 31.11 -6.71 13.53
C GLY A 588 29.76 -6.73 12.83
N THR A 589 29.30 -7.88 12.33
CA THR A 589 27.91 -8.05 11.87
C THR A 589 26.94 -7.97 13.04
N PHE A 590 25.69 -7.59 12.76
CA PHE A 590 24.70 -7.41 13.82
C PHE A 590 23.26 -7.63 13.34
N ASP A 591 22.40 -8.01 14.29
CA ASP A 591 20.95 -8.13 14.13
C ASP A 591 20.22 -7.45 15.29
N PHE A 592 18.95 -7.08 15.07
CA PHE A 592 18.11 -6.44 16.09
C PHE A 592 17.01 -7.35 16.60
N SER A 593 16.67 -7.22 17.89
CA SER A 593 15.44 -7.78 18.43
C SER A 593 14.20 -7.00 17.99
N ASN A 594 13.03 -7.58 18.23
CA ASN A 594 11.77 -6.82 18.26
C ASN A 594 11.83 -5.70 19.31
N LEU A 595 11.04 -4.65 19.08
CA LEU A 595 10.88 -3.55 20.03
C LEU A 595 10.00 -3.98 21.21
N VAL A 596 10.41 -3.58 22.42
CA VAL A 596 9.57 -3.68 23.62
C VAL A 596 9.27 -2.28 24.14
N ALA A 597 7.98 -1.98 24.31
CA ALA A 597 7.53 -0.72 24.86
C ALA A 597 7.27 -0.87 26.36
N VAL A 598 7.72 0.12 27.14
CA VAL A 598 7.44 0.19 28.58
C VAL A 598 7.14 1.64 28.94
N LYS A 599 6.08 1.83 29.74
CA LYS A 599 5.69 3.15 30.23
C LYS A 599 6.26 3.37 31.62
N MET A 600 7.07 4.41 31.77
CA MET A 600 7.57 4.88 33.04
C MET A 600 6.83 6.15 33.44
N ASN A 601 6.10 6.08 34.56
CA ASN A 601 5.47 7.28 35.12
C ASN A 601 6.44 7.89 36.14
N ILE A 602 7.47 8.56 35.65
CA ILE A 602 8.30 9.41 36.51
C ILE A 602 7.45 10.64 36.82
N SER A 603 7.08 10.86 38.09
CA SER A 603 6.50 12.14 38.49
C SER A 603 7.56 13.22 38.29
N GLU A 604 7.56 13.87 37.13
CA GLU A 604 8.43 15.00 36.87
C GLU A 604 8.15 16.08 37.91
N LYS A 605 9.18 16.38 38.71
CA LYS A 605 9.16 17.51 39.63
C LYS A 605 9.51 18.73 38.80
N THR A 606 8.59 19.68 38.65
CA THR A 606 8.82 20.89 37.83
C THR A 606 8.47 22.14 38.64
N VAL A 607 9.13 23.24 38.28
CA VAL A 607 8.82 24.59 38.78
C VAL A 607 8.49 25.44 37.57
N ALA A 608 7.34 26.11 37.61
CA ALA A 608 6.94 27.08 36.60
C ALA A 608 6.69 28.45 37.25
N PHE A 609 7.06 29.54 36.58
CA PHE A 609 6.80 30.91 37.02
C PHE A 609 5.71 31.58 36.16
N TYR A 610 4.66 32.11 36.81
CA TYR A 610 3.54 32.78 36.12
C TYR A 610 3.14 34.12 36.79
N PRO A 611 2.83 35.18 36.02
CA PRO A 611 3.01 35.26 34.58
C PRO A 611 4.49 35.40 34.22
N ASN A 612 4.86 34.88 33.05
CA ASN A 612 6.15 35.11 32.43
C ASN A 612 5.88 35.35 30.95
N PRO A 613 5.99 36.59 30.43
CA PRO A 613 6.68 37.74 31.04
C PRO A 613 5.90 38.45 32.16
N ILE A 614 6.60 39.13 33.08
CA ILE A 614 6.04 39.88 34.22
C ILE A 614 6.46 41.36 34.18
N ALA A 615 5.59 42.28 34.61
CA ALA A 615 5.94 43.71 34.72
C ALA A 615 6.69 44.01 36.04
N THR A 616 7.56 45.01 36.01
CA THR A 616 8.27 45.48 37.21
C THR A 616 7.29 45.91 38.31
N GLY A 617 7.46 45.41 39.54
CA GLY A 617 6.57 45.70 40.68
C GLY A 617 5.32 44.80 40.79
N GLU A 618 5.08 43.88 39.85
CA GLU A 618 4.00 42.91 39.95
C GLU A 618 4.38 41.65 40.76
N ASN A 619 3.35 40.96 41.26
CA ASN A 619 3.52 39.70 41.98
C ASN A 619 3.49 38.51 41.01
N GLY A 620 4.60 37.76 40.95
CA GLY A 620 4.67 36.48 40.26
C GLY A 620 4.32 35.31 41.17
N ARG A 621 4.04 34.16 40.56
CA ARG A 621 3.69 32.91 41.25
C ARG A 621 4.59 31.79 40.77
N LEU A 622 5.23 31.11 41.72
CA LEU A 622 5.89 29.83 41.50
C LEU A 622 4.87 28.71 41.67
N PHE A 623 4.78 27.83 40.69
CA PHE A 623 3.96 26.63 40.68
C PHE A 623 4.87 25.41 40.72
N PHE A 624 4.76 24.64 41.79
CA PHE A 624 5.51 23.39 41.97
C PHE A 624 4.61 22.21 41.60
N GLN A 625 5.05 21.42 40.62
CA GLN A 625 4.40 20.16 40.25
C GLN A 625 5.26 19.00 40.76
N GLY A 626 4.64 18.04 41.44
CA GLY A 626 5.31 16.92 42.12
C GLY A 626 5.55 17.17 43.62
N GLU A 627 5.77 16.10 44.39
CA GLU A 627 6.08 16.18 45.83
C GLU A 627 7.57 16.49 46.04
N ILE A 628 7.88 17.73 46.45
CA ILE A 628 9.25 18.18 46.72
C ILE A 628 9.42 18.34 48.23
N ASN A 629 9.83 17.24 48.90
CA ASN A 629 9.94 17.17 50.36
C ASN A 629 11.30 17.69 50.88
N GLU A 630 11.72 18.86 50.40
CA GLU A 630 12.94 19.54 50.85
C GLU A 630 12.82 21.05 50.71
N GLU A 631 13.64 21.80 51.46
CA GLU A 631 13.74 23.24 51.31
C GLU A 631 14.50 23.59 50.02
N LEU A 632 13.89 24.44 49.19
CA LEU A 632 14.49 24.94 47.96
C LEU A 632 14.92 26.39 48.13
N THR A 633 16.09 26.73 47.61
CA THR A 633 16.50 28.12 47.39
C THR A 633 16.11 28.54 45.97
N ILE A 634 15.23 29.52 45.87
CA ILE A 634 14.89 30.17 44.60
C ILE A 634 15.80 31.37 44.41
N THR A 635 16.52 31.44 43.29
CA THR A 635 17.31 32.62 42.94
C THR A 635 16.93 33.17 41.56
N ILE A 636 16.99 34.50 41.41
CA ILE A 636 16.88 35.17 40.12
C ILE A 636 18.23 35.84 39.85
N THR A 637 18.83 35.51 38.72
CA THR A 637 20.15 36.02 38.30
C THR A 637 20.04 36.77 36.98
N ASP A 638 20.82 37.84 36.83
CA ASP A 638 20.96 38.54 35.55
C ASP A 638 21.87 37.77 34.58
N PHE A 639 22.03 38.28 33.35
CA PHE A 639 22.88 37.65 32.33
C PHE A 639 24.38 37.67 32.67
N THR A 640 24.81 38.43 33.68
CA THR A 640 26.19 38.42 34.20
C THR A 640 26.39 37.37 35.30
N GLY A 641 25.32 36.70 35.73
CA GLY A 641 25.33 35.74 36.83
C GLY A 641 25.19 36.39 38.22
N SER A 642 24.93 37.70 38.28
CA SER A 642 24.73 38.40 39.56
C SER A 642 23.36 38.06 40.13
N VAL A 643 23.30 37.69 41.42
CA VAL A 643 22.05 37.34 42.10
C VAL A 643 21.27 38.61 42.44
N CYS A 644 20.11 38.79 41.81
CA CYS A 644 19.24 39.94 42.02
C CYS A 644 18.16 39.66 43.07
N PHE A 645 17.80 38.39 43.27
CA PHE A 645 16.83 37.94 44.28
C PHE A 645 17.18 36.54 44.75
N ALA A 646 16.97 36.26 46.04
CA ALA A 646 17.07 34.92 46.61
C ALA A 646 16.04 34.72 47.73
N LYS A 647 15.39 33.54 47.78
CA LYS A 647 14.44 33.18 48.84
C LYS A 647 14.35 31.67 49.04
N ALA A 648 14.36 31.22 50.29
CA ALA A 648 14.06 29.83 50.65
C ALA A 648 12.55 29.56 50.66
N VAL A 649 12.11 28.42 50.14
CA VAL A 649 10.72 27.94 50.13
C VAL A 649 10.66 26.45 50.47
N ASN A 650 9.60 26.04 51.18
CA ASN A 650 9.36 24.63 51.52
C ASN A 650 8.04 24.15 50.89
N PRO A 651 8.05 23.61 49.66
CA PRO A 651 6.86 23.13 48.97
C PRO A 651 6.37 21.79 49.54
N GLU A 652 5.65 21.83 50.66
CA GLU A 652 5.16 20.66 51.39
C GLU A 652 4.00 19.90 50.70
N LYS A 653 3.39 20.46 49.64
CA LYS A 653 2.26 19.83 48.92
C LYS A 653 2.41 19.93 47.40
N ASN A 654 1.95 18.89 46.70
CA ASN A 654 1.83 18.90 45.24
C ASN A 654 0.88 20.04 44.78
N ASN A 655 1.24 20.75 43.71
CA ASN A 655 0.53 21.92 43.17
C ASN A 655 0.46 23.13 44.11
N GLN A 656 1.40 23.28 45.05
CA GLN A 656 1.47 24.45 45.92
C GLN A 656 1.96 25.69 45.15
N LEU A 657 1.33 26.83 45.43
CA LEU A 657 1.68 28.13 44.84
C LEU A 657 2.43 28.99 45.87
N PHE A 658 3.55 29.59 45.46
CA PHE A 658 4.27 30.59 46.25
C PHE A 658 4.28 31.92 45.52
N THR A 659 3.86 32.98 46.21
CA THR A 659 3.93 34.34 45.67
C THR A 659 5.33 34.92 45.88
N VAL A 660 5.91 35.41 44.79
CA VAL A 660 7.17 36.14 44.77
C VAL A 660 6.90 37.54 44.23
N THR A 661 7.14 38.55 45.07
CA THR A 661 7.07 39.94 44.64
C THR A 661 8.38 40.29 43.95
N ILE A 662 8.31 40.62 42.66
CA ILE A 662 9.44 41.15 41.90
C ILE A 662 9.65 42.58 42.38
N SER A 663 10.72 42.82 43.15
CA SER A 663 10.99 44.14 43.73
C SER A 663 11.14 45.21 42.64
N GLU A 664 10.85 46.47 42.98
CA GLU A 664 11.02 47.64 42.10
C GLU A 664 12.45 47.81 41.54
N ASN A 665 13.42 47.07 42.06
CA ASN A 665 14.84 47.14 41.68
C ASN A 665 15.24 46.21 40.52
N LEU A 666 14.34 45.37 39.98
CA LEU A 666 14.62 44.55 38.80
C LEU A 666 14.31 45.36 37.54
N SER A 667 15.35 45.70 36.77
CA SER A 667 15.18 46.42 35.49
C SER A 667 14.58 45.49 34.41
N PRO A 668 13.85 46.03 33.42
CA PRO A 668 13.39 45.24 32.28
C PRO A 668 14.53 44.49 31.60
N GLY A 669 14.37 43.18 31.38
CA GLY A 669 15.45 42.33 30.89
C GLY A 669 15.16 40.83 31.03
N LEU A 670 16.08 40.03 30.49
CA LEU A 670 16.05 38.57 30.60
C LEU A 670 16.86 38.13 31.83
N TYR A 671 16.24 37.32 32.67
CA TYR A 671 16.84 36.75 33.87
C TYR A 671 16.75 35.23 33.84
N LEU A 672 17.57 34.57 34.65
CA LEU A 672 17.50 33.14 34.91
C LEU A 672 16.98 32.93 36.33
N LEU A 673 15.81 32.30 36.44
CA LEU A 673 15.27 31.81 37.69
C LEU A 673 15.79 30.39 37.91
N THR A 674 16.37 30.11 39.07
CA THR A 674 16.80 28.76 39.46
C THR A 674 16.12 28.36 40.75
N ALA A 675 15.79 27.07 40.88
CA ALA A 675 15.32 26.47 42.11
C ALA A 675 16.26 25.31 42.45
N SER A 676 16.97 25.40 43.57
CA SER A 676 17.96 24.42 43.99
C SER A 676 17.73 23.94 45.42
N GLY A 677 17.72 22.63 45.60
CA GLY A 677 17.68 21.91 46.87
C GLY A 677 18.84 20.93 46.97
N LYS A 678 18.78 20.00 47.92
CA LYS A 678 19.76 18.94 48.08
C LYS A 678 19.67 17.91 46.95
N ASP A 679 18.45 17.55 46.55
CA ASP A 679 18.17 16.50 45.56
C ASP A 679 17.37 17.02 44.34
N PHE A 680 17.23 18.35 44.21
CA PHE A 680 16.46 19.01 43.15
C PHE A 680 17.19 20.23 42.57
N TYR A 681 17.26 20.31 41.24
CA TYR A 681 17.75 21.51 40.54
C TYR A 681 16.96 21.73 39.26
N THR A 682 16.41 22.92 39.07
CA THR A 682 15.79 23.33 37.81
C THR A 682 15.99 24.82 37.55
N TYR A 683 15.79 25.23 36.30
CA TYR A 683 15.88 26.62 35.90
C TYR A 683 14.83 26.99 34.86
N GLU A 684 14.41 28.24 34.85
CA GLU A 684 13.50 28.82 33.87
C GLU A 684 13.98 30.21 33.46
N LYS A 685 13.77 30.57 32.19
CA LYS A 685 14.02 31.94 31.71
C LYS A 685 12.89 32.85 32.18
N LEU A 686 13.19 33.91 32.90
CA LEU A 686 12.21 34.91 33.34
C LEU A 686 12.39 36.19 32.53
N LEU A 687 11.32 36.67 31.88
CA LEU A 687 11.32 37.95 31.18
C LEU A 687 10.61 39.02 32.03
N VAL A 688 11.36 40.04 32.47
CA VAL A 688 10.81 41.23 33.13
C VAL A 688 10.63 42.32 32.08
N LYS A 689 9.42 42.90 32.00
CA LYS A 689 9.05 43.95 31.06
C LYS A 689 8.95 45.33 31.69
#